data_AF-A0A2N0VHP0-F1
#
_entry.id   AF-A0A2N0VHP0-F1
#
_cell.length_a   1.000
_cell.length_b   1.000
_cell.length_c   1.000
_cell.angle_alpha   90.00
_cell.angle_beta   90.00
_cell.angle_gamma   90.00
#
_symmetry.space_group_name_H-M   'P 1'
#
loop_
_entity.id
_entity.type
_entity.pdbx_description
1 polymer ?
#
loop_
_entity_poly.entity_id
_entity_poly.type
_entity_poly.pdbx_seq_one_letter_code
_entity_poly.pdbx_strand_id
1 'polypeptide(L)'
;MNRIISFSIIVLLLIATLSCSTESTPIYSLSVTANPSEAGSVTPSSGEYEQGERVEITATPNDGWMFDSWQGDHTGSSNPASVTMSSDKQISARFVERTYPLTINTEGEGTVQENIISQKTTDYEEGTVVELTAEPADGWRFVRWEGDLEGSENPATIEVDSEKTVTAVFERRDYPLTINVDGEGTVAEEVIQAKTTDYPYETNVQLTANPSEGWVFSHWEGDVTGSENPSTIEVTNEKTVTAVFEREMFAISYTLNGEGQVTETLSTGTKAEDGSYEFESTVVISAVPAEGWQFIGWAGDLQGTDNPQTVTIDSDKSVTANFDRKDYPLTINIQGEGTVAEEVIQAKTTDYPYETNVQLTANPADGWVFSRWEGDVTGSANPSTVEVTNEKTVAAVFEKTFYLHPNGVTIMCPNTSPGDKGLVNGIEYESVDRVLLSQRRDDGSDLSKVCVSLITNMSYTFSGTPFNQDISNWDVSSVTEMIYMFHGTPFNQDISNWDVSSVTNMLSMFEGTPFNQDISTWDVSSVTNMSLMFTRSQFNQSIGNWDVSSVTDMSSMFEDTPFNQDISTWDVNSVTTMRRMFFSTPFNKSINNWDVSSVTDMSFLFMGSFFNQPIGNWDVSSVIDMSSMFEGTDFNQPIGNWNVSAVSYMGRMFSGTPFNQSITSWNVSSVTNMQEMFYRATNFNQDISNWDVSSVTNMSFMFNRSQFNQPIGNWNVSSVNNMQAMFALSPFNQPIGSWDVSSVTNMSGMFLSTPFNQSIGNWDVGAVNTMEEMFYASEFNQPIGNWNVSSVNNMNKMFRGIPNSYTNPFNQDIGNWNVSSVVYMEEMFYSSEFNQQINTWCVEQITSEPSLFSASSPLIEDNKPVWGTCPSN
;
A
#
# COMPACT_ATOMS: atom_id res chain seq x y z
N MET A 1 18.41 37.70 -3.13
CA MET A 1 18.82 37.68 -4.55
C MET A 1 20.29 37.25 -4.63
N ASN A 2 20.71 36.64 -5.74
CA ASN A 2 22.08 36.12 -6.03
C ASN A 2 23.12 37.25 -6.28
N ARG A 3 24.48 37.12 -6.33
CA ARG A 3 25.52 36.05 -6.11
C ARG A 3 26.97 36.68 -6.20
N ILE A 4 28.03 35.96 -5.76
CA ILE A 4 29.46 35.95 -6.28
C ILE A 4 30.45 37.14 -5.98
N ILE A 5 31.82 37.09 -6.08
CA ILE A 5 32.91 36.21 -5.51
C ILE A 5 34.38 36.76 -5.77
N SER A 6 35.41 36.22 -5.07
CA SER A 6 36.88 36.04 -5.42
C SER A 6 38.05 37.05 -5.14
N PHE A 7 38.99 36.59 -4.26
CA PHE A 7 40.49 36.39 -4.37
C PHE A 7 41.61 37.48 -4.57
N SER A 8 42.43 37.67 -3.50
CA SER A 8 43.94 37.57 -3.30
C SER A 8 45.06 38.25 -4.16
N ILE A 9 46.21 38.67 -3.52
CA ILE A 9 47.66 38.33 -3.81
C ILE A 9 48.75 39.15 -2.98
N ILE A 10 50.07 38.83 -3.11
CA ILE A 10 51.30 39.04 -2.26
C ILE A 10 52.40 39.92 -2.95
N VAL A 11 53.50 40.39 -2.27
CA VAL A 11 54.89 40.63 -2.85
C VAL A 11 56.04 40.86 -1.78
N LEU A 12 57.34 41.00 -2.16
CA LEU A 12 58.59 40.60 -1.42
C LEU A 12 59.91 41.45 -1.73
N LEU A 13 61.11 41.03 -1.22
CA LEU A 13 62.55 41.39 -1.54
C LEU A 13 63.21 42.66 -0.86
N LEU A 14 64.55 42.89 -0.67
CA LEU A 14 65.89 42.19 -0.78
C LEU A 14 67.06 43.00 -0.08
N ILE A 15 68.36 42.57 -0.15
CA ILE A 15 69.69 43.30 0.03
C ILE A 15 70.33 43.34 1.47
N ALA A 16 71.67 43.37 1.76
CA ALA A 16 72.96 42.80 1.23
C ALA A 16 74.23 43.17 2.12
N THR A 17 75.44 42.57 1.87
CA THR A 17 76.84 42.96 2.33
C THR A 17 77.23 42.75 3.83
N LEU A 18 78.48 42.75 4.42
CA LEU A 18 79.96 42.54 4.17
C LEU A 18 80.69 42.60 5.59
N SER A 19 81.96 42.29 5.95
CA SER A 19 83.06 41.34 5.56
C SER A 19 84.34 41.46 6.47
N CYS A 20 85.12 40.37 6.73
CA CYS A 20 86.49 40.29 7.37
C CYS A 20 86.59 40.56 8.92
N SER A 21 87.65 40.24 9.73
CA SER A 21 89.05 39.69 9.57
C SER A 21 89.51 38.80 10.80
N THR A 22 90.83 38.55 11.05
CA THR A 22 91.39 37.40 11.86
C THR A 22 92.73 37.67 12.67
N GLU A 23 93.32 36.63 13.33
CA GLU A 23 94.67 36.47 14.03
C GLU A 23 94.85 37.05 15.48
N SER A 24 95.75 36.61 16.43
CA SER A 24 96.68 35.44 16.68
C SER A 24 97.24 35.40 18.16
N THR A 25 97.97 34.35 18.65
CA THR A 25 98.34 34.10 20.11
C THR A 25 99.80 33.62 20.46
N PRO A 26 100.25 33.59 21.77
CA PRO A 26 101.62 33.18 22.26
C PRO A 26 101.73 32.11 23.42
N ILE A 27 102.96 31.67 23.82
CA ILE A 27 103.31 30.45 24.66
C ILE A 27 104.48 30.69 25.69
N TYR A 28 104.67 29.87 26.77
CA TYR A 28 105.75 29.90 27.83
C TYR A 28 106.28 28.50 28.29
N SER A 29 107.36 28.39 29.11
CA SER A 29 108.04 27.11 29.52
C SER A 29 108.21 26.80 31.03
N LEU A 30 108.44 25.54 31.44
CA LEU A 30 108.62 25.08 32.84
C LEU A 30 109.82 24.11 33.00
N SER A 31 110.41 23.99 34.21
CA SER A 31 111.32 22.88 34.59
C SER A 31 111.32 22.53 36.11
N VAL A 32 111.63 21.28 36.47
CA VAL A 32 111.64 20.74 37.85
C VAL A 32 112.73 19.66 38.05
N THR A 33 113.38 19.57 39.23
CA THR A 33 114.52 18.66 39.53
C THR A 33 114.43 17.92 40.90
N ALA A 34 115.17 16.83 41.13
CA ALA A 34 115.25 16.15 42.45
C ALA A 34 116.65 16.34 43.10
N ASN A 35 116.74 16.40 44.43
CA ASN A 35 117.95 16.81 45.17
C ASN A 35 118.12 16.14 46.58
N PRO A 36 118.98 15.12 46.73
CA PRO A 36 119.80 14.52 45.68
C PRO A 36 118.94 13.74 44.68
N SER A 37 119.36 13.74 43.42
CA SER A 37 118.62 13.15 42.30
C SER A 37 118.50 11.63 42.34
N GLU A 38 119.18 10.97 43.28
CA GLU A 38 119.18 9.52 43.48
C GLU A 38 118.30 9.06 44.66
N ALA A 39 117.79 9.98 45.48
CA ALA A 39 116.90 9.67 46.61
C ALA A 39 115.42 10.02 46.33
N GLY A 40 115.10 10.50 45.11
CA GLY A 40 113.74 10.64 44.63
C GLY A 40 113.65 11.22 43.22
N SER A 41 112.41 11.38 42.72
CA SER A 41 112.10 11.88 41.37
C SER A 41 111.10 13.04 41.40
N VAL A 42 110.88 13.69 40.25
CA VAL A 42 109.92 14.80 40.07
C VAL A 42 109.25 14.79 38.69
N THR A 43 108.01 15.26 38.59
CA THR A 43 107.22 15.35 37.35
C THR A 43 106.32 16.59 37.34
N PRO A 44 106.11 17.30 36.21
CA PRO A 44 106.87 17.24 34.97
C PRO A 44 108.23 17.93 35.12
N SER A 45 109.29 17.33 34.59
CA SER A 45 110.65 17.87 34.65
C SER A 45 110.91 19.02 33.67
N SER A 46 110.11 19.12 32.59
CA SER A 46 110.01 20.29 31.71
C SER A 46 108.78 20.27 30.79
N GLY A 47 108.40 21.41 30.21
CA GLY A 47 107.36 21.52 29.17
C GLY A 47 107.15 22.95 28.65
N GLU A 48 106.37 23.11 27.58
CA GLU A 48 105.84 24.41 27.10
C GLU A 48 104.31 24.40 27.09
N TYR A 49 103.69 25.55 27.40
CA TYR A 49 102.29 25.72 27.78
C TYR A 49 101.74 27.10 27.35
N GLU A 50 100.44 27.22 27.06
CA GLU A 50 99.85 28.52 26.71
C GLU A 50 99.68 29.45 27.93
N GLN A 51 99.57 30.76 27.69
CA GLN A 51 99.46 31.75 28.76
C GLN A 51 98.22 31.54 29.64
N GLY A 52 98.46 31.27 30.93
CA GLY A 52 97.43 31.07 31.95
C GLY A 52 97.12 29.61 32.29
N GLU A 53 97.75 28.65 31.61
CA GLU A 53 97.60 27.22 31.87
C GLU A 53 98.09 26.83 33.29
N ARG A 54 97.52 25.77 33.87
CA ARG A 54 97.93 25.22 35.17
C ARG A 54 98.60 23.87 35.03
N VAL A 55 99.71 23.70 35.73
CA VAL A 55 100.54 22.50 35.70
C VAL A 55 100.77 22.03 37.14
N GLU A 56 100.57 20.75 37.40
CA GLU A 56 100.80 20.13 38.71
C GLU A 56 102.21 19.53 38.76
N ILE A 57 102.88 19.66 39.92
CA ILE A 57 104.21 19.13 40.19
C ILE A 57 104.14 18.09 41.31
N THR A 58 104.79 16.94 41.12
CA THR A 58 104.84 15.83 42.09
C THR A 58 106.28 15.39 42.30
N ALA A 59 106.67 15.12 43.55
CA ALA A 59 107.95 14.56 43.93
C ALA A 59 107.75 13.21 44.63
N THR A 60 108.66 12.26 44.44
CA THR A 60 108.49 10.90 44.99
C THR A 60 109.79 10.42 45.64
N PRO A 61 109.78 10.00 46.92
CA PRO A 61 110.95 9.37 47.56
C PRO A 61 111.35 8.05 46.91
N ASN A 62 112.64 7.73 46.97
CA ASN A 62 113.18 6.41 46.66
C ASN A 62 113.37 5.60 47.95
N ASP A 63 113.29 4.28 47.84
CA ASP A 63 113.12 3.40 48.99
C ASP A 63 114.23 3.49 50.04
N GLY A 64 113.85 3.28 51.31
CA GLY A 64 114.63 3.66 52.49
C GLY A 64 114.62 5.16 52.78
N TRP A 65 114.69 6.04 51.78
CA TRP A 65 114.82 7.49 51.95
C TRP A 65 113.45 8.23 51.91
N MET A 66 112.92 8.66 53.06
CA MET A 66 111.62 9.38 53.14
C MET A 66 111.66 10.83 52.64
N PHE A 67 110.63 11.37 51.97
CA PHE A 67 110.59 12.76 51.45
C PHE A 67 110.47 13.85 52.54
N ASP A 68 111.05 15.02 52.25
CA ASP A 68 111.24 16.15 53.17
C ASP A 68 110.60 17.49 52.69
N SER A 69 110.98 18.03 51.52
CA SER A 69 110.51 19.37 51.08
C SER A 69 110.74 19.73 49.60
N TRP A 70 109.91 20.64 49.05
CA TRP A 70 110.09 21.36 47.78
C TRP A 70 110.75 22.74 47.91
N GLN A 71 111.47 23.16 46.87
CA GLN A 71 112.32 24.37 46.81
C GLN A 71 112.29 25.01 45.40
N GLY A 72 112.51 26.33 45.26
CA GLY A 72 112.55 27.03 43.95
C GLY A 72 111.40 28.03 43.75
N ASP A 73 110.92 28.20 42.50
CA ASP A 73 109.78 29.08 42.16
C ASP A 73 108.43 28.59 42.73
N HIS A 74 108.43 27.42 43.37
CA HIS A 74 107.38 26.91 44.25
C HIS A 74 108.05 26.19 45.44
N THR A 75 107.46 26.27 46.64
CA THR A 75 108.11 25.81 47.88
C THR A 75 107.10 25.25 48.89
N GLY A 76 107.48 24.20 49.63
CA GLY A 76 106.68 23.64 50.73
C GLY A 76 106.84 22.12 50.85
N SER A 77 106.29 21.50 51.89
CA SER A 77 106.23 20.02 52.01
C SER A 77 104.97 19.41 51.39
N SER A 78 104.02 20.23 50.92
CA SER A 78 102.84 19.77 50.16
C SER A 78 103.27 19.15 48.84
N ASN A 79 102.92 17.89 48.63
CA ASN A 79 103.43 17.09 47.53
C ASN A 79 102.36 16.05 47.12
N PRO A 80 101.68 16.19 45.95
CA PRO A 80 101.86 17.17 44.89
C PRO A 80 101.60 18.65 45.25
N ALA A 81 101.91 19.56 44.33
CA ALA A 81 101.64 21.00 44.40
C ALA A 81 101.30 21.59 43.01
N SER A 82 100.66 22.77 42.92
CA SER A 82 100.16 23.31 41.64
C SER A 82 100.76 24.67 41.26
N VAL A 83 101.06 24.85 39.97
CA VAL A 83 101.80 25.96 39.36
C VAL A 83 100.96 26.56 38.21
N THR A 84 101.14 27.86 37.91
CA THR A 84 100.41 28.55 36.81
C THR A 84 101.39 29.25 35.87
N MET A 85 101.20 29.07 34.56
CA MET A 85 102.13 29.48 33.51
C MET A 85 101.86 30.92 33.04
N SER A 86 102.52 31.87 33.70
CA SER A 86 102.53 33.30 33.36
C SER A 86 103.88 33.80 32.81
N SER A 87 104.89 32.93 32.86
CA SER A 87 106.31 33.17 32.59
C SER A 87 107.02 31.81 32.62
N ASP A 88 108.32 31.80 32.31
CA ASP A 88 109.18 30.65 32.57
C ASP A 88 109.40 30.40 34.08
N LYS A 89 109.73 29.14 34.51
CA LYS A 89 109.83 28.69 35.94
C LYS A 89 110.78 27.51 36.22
N GLN A 90 111.37 27.40 37.44
CA GLN A 90 112.24 26.29 37.92
C GLN A 90 112.04 25.85 39.41
N ILE A 91 112.00 24.53 39.72
CA ILE A 91 111.58 23.96 41.05
C ILE A 91 112.37 22.65 41.46
N SER A 92 112.41 22.19 42.75
CA SER A 92 113.23 21.03 43.27
C SER A 92 112.80 20.30 44.61
N ALA A 93 113.31 19.08 45.01
CA ALA A 93 112.83 18.15 46.13
C ALA A 93 113.89 17.30 46.98
N ARG A 94 113.64 16.70 48.21
CA ARG A 94 114.66 16.15 49.26
C ARG A 94 114.32 14.93 50.28
N PHE A 95 115.25 14.14 50.99
CA PHE A 95 115.02 12.76 51.70
C PHE A 95 115.96 12.09 52.91
N VAL A 96 115.69 10.92 53.72
CA VAL A 96 116.52 10.13 54.87
C VAL A 96 116.20 8.59 55.48
N GLU A 97 117.02 7.82 56.36
CA GLU A 97 117.04 6.26 56.84
C GLU A 97 117.43 5.67 58.37
N ARG A 98 117.36 4.30 58.81
CA ARG A 98 117.78 3.56 60.18
C ARG A 98 118.08 1.91 60.40
N THR A 99 118.17 1.17 61.63
CA THR A 99 118.78 -0.28 62.05
C THR A 99 118.52 -1.14 63.49
N TYR A 100 118.32 -2.56 63.70
CA TYR A 100 118.05 -3.63 64.90
C TYR A 100 117.61 -5.26 64.67
N PRO A 101 117.57 -6.34 65.64
CA PRO A 101 117.50 -7.94 65.56
C PRO A 101 116.51 -9.05 66.35
N LEU A 102 116.33 -10.44 66.05
CA LEU A 102 115.17 -11.52 66.38
C LEU A 102 115.38 -13.12 66.83
N THR A 103 114.36 -14.04 67.21
CA THR A 103 114.30 -15.61 67.51
C THR A 103 112.90 -16.46 67.50
N ILE A 104 112.76 -17.86 67.44
CA ILE A 104 111.49 -18.75 67.25
C ILE A 104 111.38 -20.24 67.88
N ASN A 105 110.14 -20.86 68.06
CA ASN A 105 109.74 -22.27 68.49
C ASN A 105 108.41 -22.89 67.87
N THR A 106 107.96 -24.14 68.22
CA THR A 106 106.65 -24.79 67.79
C THR A 106 105.98 -25.78 68.80
N GLU A 107 104.66 -26.03 68.67
CA GLU A 107 103.83 -27.07 69.35
C GLU A 107 102.78 -27.71 68.39
N GLY A 108 102.68 -29.05 68.37
CA GLY A 108 101.80 -29.80 67.45
C GLY A 108 102.50 -30.30 66.19
N GLU A 109 101.76 -30.94 65.26
CA GLU A 109 102.31 -31.55 64.03
C GLU A 109 102.39 -30.54 62.88
N GLY A 110 103.51 -29.81 62.81
CA GLY A 110 103.84 -28.87 61.72
C GLY A 110 105.22 -28.21 61.90
N THR A 111 105.62 -27.38 60.93
CA THR A 111 106.93 -26.70 60.88
C THR A 111 106.79 -25.18 60.78
N VAL A 112 107.88 -24.44 60.99
CA VAL A 112 107.94 -22.98 60.76
C VAL A 112 109.11 -22.63 59.84
N GLN A 113 108.88 -21.72 58.89
CA GLN A 113 109.91 -21.11 58.04
C GLN A 113 110.09 -19.63 58.38
N GLU A 114 111.34 -19.16 58.34
CA GLU A 114 111.74 -17.74 58.48
C GLU A 114 112.05 -17.14 57.09
N ASN A 115 111.43 -15.99 56.78
CA ASN A 115 111.65 -15.26 55.53
C ASN A 115 111.89 -13.77 55.83
N ILE A 116 113.11 -13.28 55.61
CA ILE A 116 113.45 -11.86 55.84
C ILE A 116 112.87 -11.04 54.68
N ILE A 117 111.84 -10.24 54.93
CA ILE A 117 111.17 -9.43 53.88
C ILE A 117 111.96 -8.15 53.56
N SER A 118 112.67 -7.57 54.53
CA SER A 118 113.56 -6.42 54.33
C SER A 118 114.77 -6.44 55.29
N GLN A 119 115.97 -6.12 54.81
CA GLN A 119 117.15 -5.83 55.64
C GLN A 119 118.24 -5.13 54.80
N LYS A 120 119.00 -4.18 55.39
CA LYS A 120 120.34 -3.80 54.89
C LYS A 120 121.42 -4.68 55.54
N THR A 121 122.66 -4.60 55.07
CA THR A 121 123.52 -5.81 54.95
C THR A 121 124.02 -6.44 56.26
N THR A 122 123.70 -7.73 56.41
CA THR A 122 124.48 -8.80 57.08
C THR A 122 124.56 -8.87 58.60
N ASP A 123 124.06 -7.89 59.34
CA ASP A 123 123.61 -8.04 60.74
C ASP A 123 122.31 -7.19 60.86
N TYR A 124 121.32 -7.61 61.64
CA TYR A 124 119.91 -7.16 61.48
C TYR A 124 119.63 -5.66 61.70
N GLU A 125 118.73 -5.07 60.87
CA GLU A 125 118.56 -3.61 60.67
C GLU A 125 117.07 -3.09 60.67
N GLU A 126 116.37 -2.97 61.82
CA GLU A 126 115.19 -2.12 62.24
C GLU A 126 114.27 -1.57 61.14
N GLY A 127 112.97 -1.85 61.29
CA GLY A 127 112.12 -1.97 60.12
C GLY A 127 112.48 -3.19 59.27
N THR A 128 113.44 -4.02 59.73
CA THR A 128 113.60 -5.39 59.28
C THR A 128 112.33 -6.13 59.70
N VAL A 129 111.48 -6.43 58.73
CA VAL A 129 110.30 -7.27 58.95
C VAL A 129 110.66 -8.68 58.54
N VAL A 130 110.44 -9.64 59.45
CA VAL A 130 110.63 -11.06 59.17
C VAL A 130 109.26 -11.75 59.19
N GLU A 131 108.97 -12.47 58.11
CA GLU A 131 107.76 -13.24 57.92
C GLU A 131 107.97 -14.68 58.41
N LEU A 132 107.04 -15.13 59.25
CA LEU A 132 107.04 -16.44 59.87
C LEU A 132 105.87 -17.22 59.26
N THR A 133 106.16 -18.36 58.65
CA THR A 133 105.14 -19.21 57.99
C THR A 133 105.08 -20.57 58.68
N ALA A 134 103.90 -20.92 59.21
CA ALA A 134 103.65 -22.20 59.87
C ALA A 134 102.98 -23.20 58.90
N GLU A 135 103.59 -24.35 58.68
CA GLU A 135 103.13 -25.36 57.71
C GLU A 135 102.55 -26.60 58.43
N PRO A 136 101.23 -26.88 58.34
CA PRO A 136 100.61 -28.02 59.01
C PRO A 136 100.83 -29.36 58.29
N ALA A 137 100.85 -30.45 59.04
CA ALA A 137 100.82 -31.81 58.47
C ALA A 137 99.46 -32.19 57.84
N ASP A 138 99.45 -33.29 57.06
CA ASP A 138 98.24 -33.80 56.40
C ASP A 138 97.13 -34.17 57.40
N GLY A 139 95.91 -33.72 57.13
CA GLY A 139 94.76 -33.84 58.06
C GLY A 139 94.78 -32.86 59.23
N TRP A 140 95.79 -31.99 59.34
CA TRP A 140 95.88 -30.92 60.34
C TRP A 140 95.68 -29.52 59.72
N ARG A 141 95.67 -28.50 60.58
CA ARG A 141 95.56 -27.06 60.29
C ARG A 141 96.38 -26.27 61.31
N PHE A 142 96.87 -25.10 60.92
CA PHE A 142 97.45 -24.14 61.86
C PHE A 142 96.35 -23.46 62.69
N VAL A 143 96.68 -23.04 63.91
CA VAL A 143 95.75 -22.42 64.85
C VAL A 143 96.18 -21.01 65.24
N ARG A 144 97.39 -20.83 65.80
CA ARG A 144 97.91 -19.52 66.22
C ARG A 144 99.41 -19.52 66.53
N TRP A 145 99.99 -18.32 66.55
CA TRP A 145 101.25 -17.99 67.19
C TRP A 145 101.06 -17.59 68.66
N GLU A 146 102.10 -17.77 69.47
CA GLU A 146 102.20 -17.32 70.86
C GLU A 146 103.63 -16.81 71.17
N GLY A 147 103.76 -15.76 71.99
CA GLY A 147 105.05 -15.13 72.34
C GLY A 147 105.07 -13.64 72.01
N ASP A 148 106.19 -13.12 71.50
CA ASP A 148 106.29 -11.74 70.98
C ASP A 148 105.57 -11.55 69.62
N LEU A 149 104.97 -12.62 69.09
CA LEU A 149 103.97 -12.61 68.02
C LEU A 149 102.81 -13.52 68.48
N GLU A 150 101.60 -12.96 68.52
CA GLU A 150 100.38 -13.67 68.95
C GLU A 150 99.29 -13.54 67.88
N GLY A 151 98.50 -14.60 67.66
CA GLY A 151 97.31 -14.57 66.78
C GLY A 151 97.33 -15.61 65.67
N SER A 152 96.25 -15.68 64.89
CA SER A 152 95.99 -16.77 63.93
C SER A 152 96.34 -16.49 62.47
N GLU A 153 96.97 -15.34 62.16
CA GLU A 153 97.45 -15.05 60.80
C GLU A 153 98.66 -15.93 60.46
N ASN A 154 98.78 -16.34 59.19
CA ASN A 154 99.82 -17.26 58.73
C ASN A 154 99.92 -17.22 57.19
N PRO A 155 101.03 -16.74 56.58
CA PRO A 155 102.20 -16.17 57.25
C PRO A 155 101.86 -14.98 58.15
N ALA A 156 102.67 -14.74 59.18
CA ALA A 156 102.56 -13.56 60.04
C ALA A 156 103.92 -12.89 60.19
N THR A 157 103.94 -11.56 60.18
CA THR A 157 105.16 -10.78 60.20
C THR A 157 105.46 -10.24 61.59
N ILE A 158 106.74 -10.24 61.97
CA ILE A 158 107.24 -9.57 63.17
C ILE A 158 108.26 -8.50 62.75
N GLU A 159 108.02 -7.26 63.19
CA GLU A 159 108.99 -6.18 63.04
C GLU A 159 110.07 -6.30 64.10
N VAL A 160 111.31 -6.19 63.64
CA VAL A 160 112.50 -6.42 64.45
C VAL A 160 113.08 -5.08 64.90
N ASP A 161 112.33 -4.39 65.76
CA ASP A 161 112.70 -3.13 66.44
C ASP A 161 113.37 -3.36 67.82
N SER A 162 113.33 -4.59 68.32
CA SER A 162 113.97 -5.08 69.54
C SER A 162 114.28 -6.57 69.40
N GLU A 163 114.99 -7.15 70.38
CA GLU A 163 115.03 -8.61 70.59
C GLU A 163 113.60 -9.17 70.77
N LYS A 164 113.28 -10.34 70.19
CA LYS A 164 111.94 -11.00 70.14
C LYS A 164 112.04 -12.54 70.18
N THR A 165 110.99 -13.25 70.59
CA THR A 165 110.84 -14.72 70.56
C THR A 165 109.40 -15.18 70.27
N VAL A 166 109.20 -16.15 69.36
CA VAL A 166 107.86 -16.60 68.87
C VAL A 166 107.64 -18.14 68.98
N THR A 167 106.40 -18.63 68.97
CA THR A 167 105.98 -20.07 68.94
C THR A 167 104.74 -20.29 68.04
N ALA A 168 104.55 -21.47 67.42
CA ALA A 168 103.41 -21.83 66.53
C ALA A 168 102.59 -23.07 67.00
N VAL A 169 101.27 -23.15 66.72
CA VAL A 169 100.33 -24.20 67.24
C VAL A 169 99.41 -24.82 66.14
N PHE A 170 99.09 -26.14 66.20
CA PHE A 170 98.31 -26.90 65.17
C PHE A 170 97.18 -27.85 65.70
N GLU A 171 96.11 -28.10 64.91
CA GLU A 171 94.89 -28.92 65.21
C GLU A 171 94.38 -29.79 64.01
N ARG A 172 93.31 -30.61 64.15
CA ARG A 172 92.75 -31.57 63.15
C ARG A 172 91.47 -31.06 62.40
N ARG A 173 90.85 -31.86 61.49
CA ARG A 173 89.71 -31.47 60.59
C ARG A 173 88.50 -32.45 60.53
N ASP A 174 87.30 -31.94 60.18
CA ASP A 174 85.99 -32.63 60.00
C ASP A 174 85.23 -32.14 58.72
N TYR A 175 84.09 -32.75 58.30
CA TYR A 175 83.33 -32.43 57.06
C TYR A 175 81.76 -32.45 57.18
N PRO A 176 81.01 -31.67 56.36
CA PRO A 176 79.53 -31.62 56.40
C PRO A 176 78.79 -32.42 55.30
N LEU A 177 77.48 -32.61 55.47
CA LEU A 177 76.51 -33.17 54.49
C LEU A 177 75.24 -32.30 54.50
N THR A 178 74.72 -31.97 53.32
CA THR A 178 73.58 -31.04 53.12
C THR A 178 72.41 -31.72 52.37
N ILE A 179 71.17 -31.36 52.72
CA ILE A 179 69.94 -31.91 52.11
C ILE A 179 68.97 -30.78 51.74
N ASN A 180 68.38 -30.85 50.54
CA ASN A 180 67.39 -29.91 50.02
C ASN A 180 66.06 -30.61 49.64
N VAL A 181 65.01 -29.81 49.41
CA VAL A 181 63.69 -30.23 48.90
C VAL A 181 63.23 -29.25 47.83
N ASP A 182 62.61 -29.76 46.76
CA ASP A 182 61.88 -28.99 45.73
C ASP A 182 60.45 -29.53 45.60
N GLY A 183 59.46 -28.64 45.44
CA GLY A 183 58.05 -28.96 45.76
C GLY A 183 57.79 -29.09 47.27
N GLU A 184 56.64 -29.63 47.69
CA GLU A 184 56.29 -29.77 49.11
C GLU A 184 56.36 -31.22 49.64
N GLY A 185 57.33 -31.42 50.53
CA GLY A 185 57.56 -32.67 51.27
C GLY A 185 58.72 -32.53 52.27
N THR A 186 59.21 -33.64 52.80
CA THR A 186 60.28 -33.67 53.83
C THR A 186 61.26 -34.83 53.64
N VAL A 187 62.48 -34.71 54.18
CA VAL A 187 63.52 -35.75 54.17
C VAL A 187 63.99 -36.07 55.60
N ALA A 188 64.36 -37.33 55.86
CA ALA A 188 64.87 -37.83 57.15
C ALA A 188 66.23 -38.56 57.01
N GLU A 189 67.11 -38.43 58.01
CA GLU A 189 68.47 -39.01 58.08
C GLU A 189 68.62 -40.11 59.17
N GLU A 190 69.45 -41.13 58.92
CA GLU A 190 69.95 -42.08 59.94
C GLU A 190 71.48 -42.31 59.78
N VAL A 191 72.24 -42.38 60.89
CA VAL A 191 73.72 -42.37 60.90
C VAL A 191 74.29 -43.63 61.57
N ILE A 192 75.26 -44.29 60.95
CA ILE A 192 75.64 -45.68 61.27
C ILE A 192 76.90 -45.80 62.17
N GLN A 193 77.69 -44.73 62.35
CA GLN A 193 78.78 -44.67 63.34
C GLN A 193 78.85 -43.32 64.09
N ALA A 194 79.65 -43.25 65.15
CA ALA A 194 79.57 -42.19 66.16
C ALA A 194 79.94 -40.79 65.63
N LYS A 195 79.06 -39.81 65.88
CA LYS A 195 79.11 -38.43 65.37
C LYS A 195 79.49 -37.42 66.46
N THR A 196 80.05 -36.28 66.07
CA THR A 196 80.18 -35.06 66.88
C THR A 196 79.12 -34.03 66.45
N THR A 197 79.49 -32.84 65.94
CA THR A 197 78.58 -31.89 65.28
C THR A 197 78.48 -32.17 63.80
N ASP A 198 79.64 -32.25 63.16
CA ASP A 198 79.83 -32.58 61.76
C ASP A 198 80.15 -34.08 61.60
N TYR A 199 80.38 -34.52 60.37
CA TYR A 199 80.75 -35.90 60.07
C TYR A 199 82.28 -36.02 59.99
N PRO A 200 82.91 -36.82 60.87
CA PRO A 200 84.33 -37.14 60.72
C PRO A 200 84.58 -37.83 59.38
N TYR A 201 85.76 -37.57 58.81
CA TYR A 201 86.22 -38.20 57.57
C TYR A 201 86.03 -39.73 57.59
N GLU A 202 85.34 -40.27 56.58
CA GLU A 202 84.92 -41.69 56.42
C GLU A 202 83.65 -42.13 57.22
N THR A 203 82.59 -41.31 57.26
CA THR A 203 81.28 -41.65 57.90
C THR A 203 80.17 -41.99 56.90
N ASN A 204 79.19 -42.86 57.27
CA ASN A 204 78.09 -43.32 56.39
C ASN A 204 76.67 -42.97 56.94
N VAL A 205 75.72 -42.60 56.05
CA VAL A 205 74.38 -42.03 56.36
C VAL A 205 73.28 -42.54 55.40
N GLN A 206 72.04 -42.73 55.86
CA GLN A 206 70.85 -43.15 55.08
C GLN A 206 69.76 -42.05 55.05
N LEU A 207 69.02 -41.91 53.93
CA LEU A 207 68.09 -40.83 53.59
C LEU A 207 66.69 -41.35 53.14
N THR A 208 65.58 -40.71 53.56
CA THR A 208 64.18 -41.08 53.20
C THR A 208 63.31 -39.85 52.90
N ALA A 209 62.48 -39.85 51.84
CA ALA A 209 61.61 -38.72 51.43
C ALA A 209 60.10 -38.99 51.65
N ASN A 210 59.31 -37.95 51.98
CA ASN A 210 57.87 -38.04 52.32
C ASN A 210 57.06 -36.84 51.75
N PRO A 211 55.99 -37.03 50.94
CA PRO A 211 55.18 -35.93 50.37
C PRO A 211 54.22 -35.24 51.36
N SER A 212 53.78 -34.03 50.98
CA SER A 212 52.65 -33.29 51.60
C SER A 212 51.28 -33.61 50.96
N GLU A 213 50.20 -33.19 51.60
CA GLU A 213 48.82 -33.35 51.07
C GLU A 213 48.62 -32.57 49.75
N GLY A 214 48.03 -33.22 48.74
CA GLY A 214 47.93 -32.68 47.37
C GLY A 214 49.23 -32.74 46.55
N TRP A 215 50.29 -33.38 47.07
CA TRP A 215 51.58 -33.56 46.40
C TRP A 215 52.06 -35.02 46.40
N VAL A 216 52.88 -35.40 45.41
CA VAL A 216 53.47 -36.75 45.24
C VAL A 216 55.00 -36.69 45.05
N PHE A 217 55.75 -37.68 45.53
CA PHE A 217 57.20 -37.76 45.35
C PHE A 217 57.57 -38.19 43.92
N SER A 218 58.54 -37.49 43.33
CA SER A 218 59.03 -37.73 41.98
C SER A 218 60.37 -38.50 42.01
N HIS A 219 61.45 -37.88 42.51
CA HIS A 219 62.80 -38.47 42.50
C HIS A 219 63.81 -37.70 43.41
N TRP A 220 65.02 -38.24 43.53
CA TRP A 220 66.21 -37.63 44.13
C TRP A 220 67.20 -37.10 43.08
N GLU A 221 67.94 -36.04 43.43
CA GLU A 221 69.07 -35.48 42.69
C GLU A 221 70.26 -35.12 43.60
N GLY A 222 71.46 -34.93 43.02
CA GLY A 222 72.69 -34.55 43.74
C GLY A 222 73.72 -35.69 43.82
N ASP A 223 74.42 -35.82 44.96
CA ASP A 223 75.33 -36.94 45.25
C ASP A 223 74.58 -38.29 45.38
N VAL A 224 73.25 -38.29 45.40
CA VAL A 224 72.35 -39.45 45.30
C VAL A 224 71.29 -39.14 44.25
N THR A 225 70.98 -40.09 43.36
CA THR A 225 70.08 -39.87 42.22
C THR A 225 69.13 -41.04 41.98
N GLY A 226 67.88 -40.77 41.61
CA GLY A 226 66.89 -41.77 41.17
C GLY A 226 65.61 -41.77 42.00
N SER A 227 64.68 -42.70 41.75
CA SER A 227 63.38 -42.78 42.43
C SER A 227 63.28 -43.83 43.54
N GLU A 228 64.39 -44.50 43.89
CA GLU A 228 64.43 -45.39 45.06
C GLU A 228 64.42 -44.58 46.37
N ASN A 229 63.59 -44.99 47.33
CA ASN A 229 63.36 -44.28 48.59
C ASN A 229 63.08 -45.33 49.68
N PRO A 230 63.94 -45.52 50.70
CA PRO A 230 65.15 -44.74 51.06
C PRO A 230 66.43 -45.09 50.27
N SER A 231 67.51 -44.29 50.45
CA SER A 231 68.83 -44.43 49.81
C SER A 231 70.00 -44.06 50.77
N THR A 232 71.28 -44.21 50.39
CA THR A 232 72.45 -44.15 51.32
C THR A 232 73.69 -43.44 50.72
N ILE A 233 74.50 -42.75 51.54
CA ILE A 233 75.68 -41.95 51.15
C ILE A 233 76.88 -42.07 52.13
N GLU A 234 78.11 -41.86 51.63
CA GLU A 234 79.37 -41.83 52.40
C GLU A 234 80.04 -40.44 52.35
N VAL A 235 80.55 -39.98 53.50
CA VAL A 235 81.10 -38.63 53.73
C VAL A 235 82.63 -38.70 53.90
N THR A 236 83.33 -38.44 52.80
CA THR A 236 84.80 -38.28 52.70
C THR A 236 85.23 -36.84 52.37
N ASN A 237 84.27 -36.00 52.00
CA ASN A 237 84.34 -34.57 51.75
C ASN A 237 82.93 -33.97 51.94
N GLU A 238 82.74 -32.68 51.68
CA GLU A 238 81.41 -32.07 51.63
C GLU A 238 80.49 -32.74 50.58
N LYS A 239 79.22 -32.96 50.94
CA LYS A 239 78.18 -33.67 50.15
C LYS A 239 76.85 -32.92 50.09
N THR A 240 76.04 -33.10 49.03
CA THR A 240 74.70 -32.50 48.89
C THR A 240 73.70 -33.38 48.12
N VAL A 241 72.46 -33.49 48.63
CA VAL A 241 71.35 -34.28 48.02
C VAL A 241 70.03 -33.47 48.02
N THR A 242 69.12 -33.72 47.08
CA THR A 242 67.81 -33.04 46.92
C THR A 242 66.67 -34.06 46.65
N ALA A 243 65.44 -33.79 47.12
CA ALA A 243 64.22 -34.57 46.81
C ALA A 243 63.13 -33.70 46.15
N VAL A 244 62.38 -34.25 45.18
CA VAL A 244 61.45 -33.50 44.30
C VAL A 244 59.98 -33.98 44.41
N PHE A 245 59.00 -33.07 44.37
CA PHE A 245 57.55 -33.35 44.52
C PHE A 245 56.62 -32.59 43.51
N GLU A 246 55.47 -33.17 43.10
CA GLU A 246 54.53 -32.68 42.05
C GLU A 246 53.02 -32.72 42.48
N ARG A 247 52.04 -32.13 41.76
CA ARG A 247 50.60 -31.89 42.17
C ARG A 247 49.49 -32.68 41.41
N GLU A 248 48.25 -32.67 41.94
CA GLU A 248 47.03 -33.37 41.43
C GLU A 248 45.97 -32.50 40.67
N MET A 249 45.09 -33.12 39.85
CA MET A 249 44.14 -32.49 38.90
C MET A 249 42.81 -33.28 38.71
N PHE A 250 41.69 -32.62 38.33
CA PHE A 250 40.32 -33.22 38.20
C PHE A 250 39.47 -32.64 37.04
N ALA A 251 38.38 -33.30 36.59
CA ALA A 251 37.59 -32.90 35.41
C ALA A 251 36.07 -32.63 35.67
N ILE A 252 35.39 -31.96 34.72
CA ILE A 252 33.92 -31.74 34.72
C ILE A 252 33.29 -32.33 33.46
N SER A 253 32.12 -32.96 33.59
CA SER A 253 31.32 -33.51 32.50
C SER A 253 29.89 -32.95 32.48
N TYR A 254 29.32 -32.78 31.28
CA TYR A 254 28.00 -32.19 31.06
C TYR A 254 27.07 -33.11 30.29
N THR A 255 25.81 -33.21 30.73
CA THR A 255 24.71 -33.90 30.05
C THR A 255 23.55 -32.92 29.81
N LEU A 256 22.87 -33.06 28.67
CA LEU A 256 21.67 -32.29 28.33
C LEU A 256 20.47 -33.25 28.26
N ASN A 257 19.35 -32.86 28.86
CA ASN A 257 18.08 -33.56 28.80
C ASN A 257 17.02 -32.55 28.34
N GLY A 258 16.57 -32.67 27.08
CA GLY A 258 15.89 -31.57 26.36
C GLY A 258 16.89 -30.64 25.65
N GLU A 259 16.39 -29.62 24.94
CA GLU A 259 17.22 -28.77 24.08
C GLU A 259 17.64 -27.45 24.73
N GLY A 260 18.94 -27.18 24.65
CA GLY A 260 19.60 -26.01 25.23
C GLY A 260 21.11 -26.20 25.21
N GLN A 261 21.82 -25.36 25.94
CA GLN A 261 23.28 -25.42 26.11
C GLN A 261 23.66 -25.21 27.57
N VAL A 262 24.77 -25.82 28.00
CA VAL A 262 25.46 -25.43 29.23
C VAL A 262 26.70 -24.60 28.89
N THR A 263 26.92 -23.52 29.63
CA THR A 263 28.12 -22.68 29.56
C THR A 263 28.81 -22.64 30.92
N GLU A 264 30.14 -22.57 30.92
CA GLU A 264 30.97 -22.55 32.12
C GLU A 264 31.87 -21.31 32.16
N THR A 265 32.28 -20.89 33.36
CA THR A 265 33.24 -19.80 33.58
C THR A 265 34.03 -20.05 34.86
N LEU A 266 35.34 -20.21 34.74
CA LEU A 266 36.27 -20.33 35.87
C LEU A 266 36.22 -19.05 36.72
N SER A 267 36.06 -19.20 38.03
CA SER A 267 35.98 -18.10 39.00
C SER A 267 37.24 -17.99 39.86
N THR A 268 37.79 -19.11 40.33
CA THR A 268 39.09 -19.20 41.02
C THR A 268 39.80 -20.52 40.71
N GLY A 269 41.13 -20.55 40.83
CA GLY A 269 41.96 -21.71 40.52
C GLY A 269 42.49 -21.69 39.08
N THR A 270 43.02 -22.83 38.62
CA THR A 270 43.66 -22.98 37.30
C THR A 270 42.96 -24.06 36.49
N LYS A 271 42.88 -23.87 35.16
CA LYS A 271 42.39 -24.87 34.20
C LYS A 271 43.52 -25.21 33.21
N ALA A 272 43.79 -26.49 33.01
CA ALA A 272 44.78 -26.98 32.06
C ALA A 272 44.23 -27.06 30.62
N GLU A 273 45.12 -27.20 29.63
CA GLU A 273 44.76 -27.23 28.21
C GLU A 273 43.87 -28.42 27.81
N ASP A 274 43.89 -29.52 28.58
CA ASP A 274 43.05 -30.70 28.37
C ASP A 274 41.60 -30.53 28.89
N GLY A 275 41.34 -29.45 29.63
CA GLY A 275 40.04 -29.14 30.23
C GLY A 275 39.91 -29.50 31.72
N SER A 276 40.94 -30.11 32.32
CA SER A 276 40.98 -30.39 33.77
C SER A 276 41.26 -29.12 34.59
N TYR A 277 40.97 -29.18 35.89
CA TYR A 277 41.08 -28.11 36.86
C TYR A 277 41.95 -28.55 38.05
N GLU A 278 42.70 -27.61 38.64
CA GLU A 278 43.39 -27.85 39.90
C GLU A 278 42.41 -28.06 41.05
N PHE A 279 42.82 -28.84 42.06
CA PHE A 279 42.09 -29.01 43.32
C PHE A 279 41.74 -27.66 43.97
N GLU A 280 40.54 -27.55 44.54
CA GLU A 280 39.90 -26.33 45.07
C GLU A 280 39.54 -25.23 44.04
N SER A 281 39.66 -25.47 42.72
CA SER A 281 39.13 -24.54 41.71
C SER A 281 37.61 -24.35 41.85
N THR A 282 37.09 -23.17 41.47
CA THR A 282 35.63 -22.91 41.45
C THR A 282 35.14 -22.46 40.08
N VAL A 283 34.00 -23.00 39.64
CA VAL A 283 33.45 -22.81 38.29
C VAL A 283 31.97 -22.43 38.38
N VAL A 284 31.58 -21.37 37.68
CA VAL A 284 30.17 -20.97 37.50
C VAL A 284 29.63 -21.66 36.25
N ILE A 285 28.46 -22.29 36.38
CA ILE A 285 27.81 -23.10 35.35
C ILE A 285 26.41 -22.53 35.10
N SER A 286 26.06 -22.29 33.83
CA SER A 286 24.80 -21.66 33.41
C SER A 286 24.08 -22.52 32.37
N ALA A 287 22.76 -22.64 32.47
CA ALA A 287 21.92 -23.29 31.46
C ALA A 287 21.25 -22.24 30.57
N VAL A 288 21.33 -22.42 29.26
CA VAL A 288 20.73 -21.55 28.25
C VAL A 288 19.71 -22.37 27.45
N PRO A 289 18.39 -22.19 27.64
CA PRO A 289 17.38 -22.92 26.87
C PRO A 289 17.45 -22.59 25.38
N ALA A 290 17.09 -23.56 24.54
CA ALA A 290 16.83 -23.30 23.12
C ALA A 290 15.56 -22.45 22.93
N GLU A 291 15.38 -21.91 21.72
CA GLU A 291 14.12 -21.28 21.32
C GLU A 291 12.97 -22.31 21.43
N GLY A 292 11.82 -21.90 21.96
CA GLY A 292 10.72 -22.83 22.29
C GLY A 292 10.88 -23.67 23.56
N TRP A 293 12.06 -23.71 24.19
CA TRP A 293 12.32 -24.49 25.42
C TRP A 293 12.51 -23.62 26.66
N GLN A 294 12.44 -24.23 27.85
CA GLN A 294 12.63 -23.60 29.17
C GLN A 294 13.49 -24.50 30.07
N PHE A 295 14.33 -23.91 30.91
CA PHE A 295 15.14 -24.66 31.88
C PHE A 295 14.30 -25.04 33.11
N ILE A 296 14.31 -26.32 33.49
CA ILE A 296 13.51 -26.86 34.58
C ILE A 296 14.33 -27.38 35.78
N GLY A 297 15.66 -27.46 35.67
CA GLY A 297 16.55 -27.71 36.81
C GLY A 297 17.84 -28.48 36.52
N TRP A 298 18.79 -28.40 37.44
CA TRP A 298 20.02 -29.19 37.47
C TRP A 298 19.81 -30.55 38.14
N ALA A 299 20.58 -31.54 37.70
CA ALA A 299 20.76 -32.83 38.37
C ALA A 299 22.23 -33.30 38.27
N GLY A 300 22.61 -34.31 39.04
CA GLY A 300 24.01 -34.73 39.22
C GLY A 300 24.64 -34.02 40.42
N ASP A 301 25.86 -33.53 40.27
CA ASP A 301 26.59 -32.78 41.30
C ASP A 301 26.11 -31.33 41.48
N LEU A 302 25.25 -30.84 40.57
CA LEU A 302 24.40 -29.66 40.77
C LEU A 302 22.93 -30.07 40.88
N GLN A 303 22.14 -29.30 41.64
CA GLN A 303 20.76 -29.64 41.99
C GLN A 303 19.90 -28.38 42.11
N GLY A 304 18.61 -28.51 41.76
CA GLY A 304 17.61 -27.44 41.92
C GLY A 304 17.49 -26.52 40.70
N THR A 305 16.72 -25.44 40.86
CA THR A 305 16.25 -24.59 39.74
C THR A 305 17.02 -23.28 39.57
N ASP A 306 17.95 -22.96 40.45
CA ASP A 306 18.74 -21.72 40.36
C ASP A 306 19.70 -21.80 39.17
N ASN A 307 19.86 -20.69 38.45
CA ASN A 307 20.65 -20.62 37.23
C ASN A 307 21.17 -19.18 37.02
N PRO A 308 22.49 -18.94 37.00
CA PRO A 308 23.58 -19.92 37.13
C PRO A 308 23.79 -20.45 38.56
N GLN A 309 24.60 -21.51 38.68
CA GLN A 309 25.11 -22.05 39.96
C GLN A 309 26.65 -22.12 39.94
N THR A 310 27.27 -22.31 41.12
CA THR A 310 28.73 -22.45 41.27
C THR A 310 29.07 -23.82 41.86
N VAL A 311 30.11 -24.46 41.33
CA VAL A 311 30.68 -25.72 41.84
C VAL A 311 32.15 -25.54 42.25
N THR A 312 32.59 -26.26 43.28
CA THR A 312 34.00 -26.38 43.69
C THR A 312 34.54 -27.75 43.25
N ILE A 313 35.80 -27.79 42.83
CA ILE A 313 36.45 -28.99 42.28
C ILE A 313 37.34 -29.63 43.35
N ASP A 314 36.75 -30.53 44.13
CA ASP A 314 37.39 -31.46 45.08
C ASP A 314 37.39 -32.92 44.56
N SER A 315 36.79 -33.16 43.39
CA SER A 315 36.75 -34.42 42.66
C SER A 315 36.37 -34.17 41.20
N ASP A 316 36.40 -35.21 40.36
CA ASP A 316 35.65 -35.20 39.10
C ASP A 316 34.16 -34.88 39.34
N LYS A 317 33.52 -34.14 38.42
CA LYS A 317 32.11 -33.71 38.50
C LYS A 317 31.28 -34.11 37.28
N SER A 318 29.98 -34.32 37.49
CA SER A 318 29.00 -34.59 36.45
C SER A 318 27.69 -33.82 36.65
N VAL A 319 27.35 -32.97 35.69
CA VAL A 319 26.21 -32.04 35.76
C VAL A 319 25.26 -32.28 34.59
N THR A 320 23.96 -32.40 34.89
CA THR A 320 22.88 -32.52 33.92
C THR A 320 22.01 -31.27 33.93
N ALA A 321 21.85 -30.61 32.79
CA ALA A 321 20.85 -29.57 32.60
C ALA A 321 19.56 -30.17 32.02
N ASN A 322 18.43 -29.93 32.68
CA ASN A 322 17.12 -30.37 32.22
C ASN A 322 16.35 -29.18 31.63
N PHE A 323 15.81 -29.39 30.43
CA PHE A 323 14.96 -28.46 29.70
C PHE A 323 13.66 -29.15 29.31
N ASP A 324 12.57 -28.40 29.31
CA ASP A 324 11.26 -28.84 28.83
C ASP A 324 10.77 -27.88 27.74
N ARG A 325 9.77 -28.28 26.94
CA ARG A 325 9.15 -27.38 25.97
C ARG A 325 8.34 -26.30 26.71
N LYS A 326 8.13 -25.18 26.02
CA LYS A 326 7.12 -24.18 26.41
C LYS A 326 5.79 -24.59 25.80
N ASP A 327 4.76 -24.64 26.62
CA ASP A 327 3.38 -24.77 26.17
C ASP A 327 2.79 -23.37 25.89
N TYR A 328 1.94 -23.27 24.88
CA TYR A 328 1.21 -22.05 24.53
C TYR A 328 -0.28 -22.35 24.29
N PRO A 329 -1.19 -21.44 24.69
CA PRO A 329 -2.61 -21.62 24.45
C PRO A 329 -2.98 -21.37 22.98
N LEU A 330 -3.97 -22.14 22.50
CA LEU A 330 -4.66 -21.91 21.22
C LEU A 330 -6.12 -21.57 21.50
N THR A 331 -6.48 -20.29 21.36
CA THR A 331 -7.84 -19.80 21.54
C THR A 331 -8.64 -19.95 20.26
N ILE A 332 -9.70 -20.77 20.28
CA ILE A 332 -10.65 -20.91 19.17
C ILE A 332 -11.91 -20.08 19.45
N ASN A 333 -12.15 -19.09 18.60
CA ASN A 333 -13.37 -18.28 18.57
C ASN A 333 -14.34 -18.78 17.50
N ILE A 334 -15.63 -18.55 17.71
CA ILE A 334 -16.70 -18.88 16.76
C ILE A 334 -17.54 -17.63 16.52
N GLN A 335 -17.66 -17.23 15.25
CA GLN A 335 -18.58 -16.20 14.78
C GLN A 335 -19.71 -16.90 14.00
N GLY A 336 -20.97 -16.64 14.33
CA GLY A 336 -22.10 -17.42 13.82
C GLY A 336 -22.36 -18.70 14.63
N GLU A 337 -23.08 -19.67 14.06
CA GLU A 337 -23.36 -20.96 14.72
C GLU A 337 -22.69 -22.13 13.99
N GLY A 338 -21.99 -22.94 14.77
CA GLY A 338 -21.21 -24.08 14.31
C GLY A 338 -20.30 -24.58 15.43
N THR A 339 -19.40 -25.50 15.11
CA THR A 339 -18.36 -25.98 16.03
C THR A 339 -17.03 -26.10 15.30
N VAL A 340 -15.92 -26.07 16.04
CA VAL A 340 -14.60 -26.42 15.53
C VAL A 340 -14.16 -27.71 16.21
N ALA A 341 -13.77 -28.70 15.41
CA ALA A 341 -13.09 -29.89 15.90
C ALA A 341 -11.57 -29.68 15.76
N GLU A 342 -10.86 -29.79 16.87
CA GLU A 342 -9.39 -29.83 16.91
C GLU A 342 -8.91 -31.28 16.86
N GLU A 343 -8.19 -31.65 15.82
CA GLU A 343 -7.44 -32.90 15.74
C GLU A 343 -5.94 -32.60 15.91
N VAL A 344 -5.30 -33.33 16.82
CA VAL A 344 -3.91 -33.10 17.25
C VAL A 344 -3.11 -34.34 16.90
N ILE A 345 -1.97 -34.17 16.23
CA ILE A 345 -1.17 -35.30 15.72
C ILE A 345 -0.48 -36.08 16.87
N GLN A 346 -0.38 -35.49 18.06
CA GLN A 346 0.01 -36.14 19.33
C GLN A 346 -0.95 -35.73 20.47
N ALA A 347 -0.69 -36.17 21.71
CA ALA A 347 -1.68 -36.15 22.80
C ALA A 347 -2.22 -34.75 23.17
N LYS A 348 -3.50 -34.70 23.62
CA LYS A 348 -4.26 -33.46 23.84
C LYS A 348 -4.20 -32.97 25.29
N THR A 349 -3.88 -31.69 25.45
CA THR A 349 -3.88 -30.87 26.68
C THR A 349 -4.68 -29.57 26.45
N THR A 350 -4.75 -28.67 27.45
CA THR A 350 -5.35 -27.32 27.28
C THR A 350 -4.45 -26.36 26.51
N ASP A 351 -3.15 -26.54 26.69
CA ASP A 351 -2.07 -25.76 26.11
C ASP A 351 -1.22 -26.71 25.26
N TYR A 352 -0.61 -26.19 24.20
CA TYR A 352 0.07 -26.98 23.17
C TYR A 352 1.59 -26.73 23.21
N PRO A 353 2.43 -27.78 23.26
CA PRO A 353 3.88 -27.61 23.20
C PRO A 353 4.33 -26.89 21.93
N TYR A 354 5.41 -26.10 22.04
CA TYR A 354 6.06 -25.45 20.91
C TYR A 354 6.25 -26.39 19.70
N GLU A 355 5.95 -25.89 18.50
CA GLU A 355 5.92 -26.60 17.20
C GLU A 355 4.82 -27.68 17.06
N THR A 356 3.83 -27.71 17.95
CA THR A 356 2.64 -28.57 17.73
C THR A 356 1.80 -28.04 16.57
N ASN A 357 1.55 -28.91 15.59
CA ASN A 357 0.62 -28.66 14.49
C ASN A 357 -0.77 -29.21 14.87
N VAL A 358 -1.77 -28.31 14.90
CA VAL A 358 -3.17 -28.62 15.24
C VAL A 358 -4.03 -28.44 14.00
N GLN A 359 -4.78 -29.47 13.62
CA GLN A 359 -5.71 -29.43 12.50
C GLN A 359 -7.10 -28.98 13.00
N LEU A 360 -7.63 -27.93 12.38
CA LEU A 360 -8.91 -27.31 12.71
C LEU A 360 -9.93 -27.64 11.61
N THR A 361 -11.03 -28.28 11.99
CA THR A 361 -12.15 -28.58 11.10
C THR A 361 -13.38 -27.82 11.55
N ALA A 362 -13.86 -26.89 10.75
CA ALA A 362 -15.09 -26.14 11.00
C ALA A 362 -16.31 -26.96 10.55
N ASN A 363 -17.24 -27.24 11.47
CA ASN A 363 -18.47 -27.97 11.22
C ASN A 363 -19.65 -27.01 11.43
N PRO A 364 -20.32 -26.52 10.36
CA PRO A 364 -21.45 -25.59 10.48
C PRO A 364 -22.64 -26.21 11.23
N ALA A 365 -23.47 -25.37 11.83
CA ALA A 365 -24.79 -25.78 12.31
C ALA A 365 -25.80 -25.88 11.15
N ASP A 366 -26.94 -26.56 11.38
CA ASP A 366 -28.04 -26.61 10.41
C ASP A 366 -28.50 -25.18 10.01
N GLY A 367 -28.53 -24.89 8.71
CA GLY A 367 -28.85 -23.56 8.19
C GLY A 367 -27.68 -22.56 8.10
N TRP A 368 -26.45 -23.03 8.35
CA TRP A 368 -25.22 -22.25 8.22
C TRP A 368 -24.20 -22.93 7.30
N VAL A 369 -23.29 -22.15 6.73
CA VAL A 369 -22.08 -22.61 6.02
C VAL A 369 -20.84 -22.00 6.64
N PHE A 370 -19.70 -22.70 6.53
CA PHE A 370 -18.41 -22.14 6.87
C PHE A 370 -17.96 -21.18 5.76
N SER A 371 -17.65 -19.94 6.14
CA SER A 371 -17.20 -18.88 5.24
C SER A 371 -15.67 -18.83 5.16
N ARG A 372 -15.00 -18.68 6.31
CA ARG A 372 -13.55 -18.50 6.41
C ARG A 372 -13.01 -18.66 7.82
N TRP A 373 -11.71 -18.88 7.93
CA TRP A 373 -10.92 -18.61 9.13
C TRP A 373 -10.47 -17.15 9.15
N GLU A 374 -10.34 -16.59 10.36
CA GLU A 374 -9.70 -15.31 10.66
C GLU A 374 -8.72 -15.46 11.86
N GLY A 375 -7.77 -14.54 12.01
CA GLY A 375 -6.74 -14.59 13.07
C GLY A 375 -5.42 -15.18 12.57
N ASP A 376 -4.77 -16.04 13.37
CA ASP A 376 -3.52 -16.74 13.03
C ASP A 376 -3.66 -17.72 11.85
N VAL A 377 -4.90 -18.06 11.45
CA VAL A 377 -5.22 -18.81 10.23
C VAL A 377 -6.26 -18.02 9.45
N THR A 378 -6.08 -17.89 8.13
CA THR A 378 -6.96 -17.07 7.28
C THR A 378 -7.39 -17.80 6.01
N GLY A 379 -8.65 -17.64 5.60
CA GLY A 379 -9.17 -18.11 4.31
C GLY A 379 -10.16 -19.27 4.41
N SER A 380 -10.65 -19.75 3.27
CA SER A 380 -11.79 -20.68 3.17
C SER A 380 -11.43 -22.18 3.13
N ALA A 381 -10.15 -22.54 3.29
CA ALA A 381 -9.74 -23.95 3.36
C ALA A 381 -10.28 -24.62 4.63
N ASN A 382 -11.01 -25.72 4.50
CA ASN A 382 -11.58 -26.47 5.61
C ASN A 382 -11.47 -27.98 5.32
N PRO A 383 -10.76 -28.78 6.14
CA PRO A 383 -9.97 -28.37 7.32
C PRO A 383 -8.78 -27.46 6.97
N SER A 384 -8.22 -26.82 8.00
CA SER A 384 -6.97 -26.05 7.94
C SER A 384 -6.04 -26.46 9.09
N THR A 385 -4.81 -25.95 9.13
CA THR A 385 -3.81 -26.27 10.16
C THR A 385 -3.22 -25.00 10.75
N VAL A 386 -3.02 -24.98 12.07
CA VAL A 386 -2.26 -23.96 12.80
C VAL A 386 -1.03 -24.58 13.44
N GLU A 387 0.10 -23.88 13.38
CA GLU A 387 1.34 -24.26 14.06
C GLU A 387 1.54 -23.39 15.31
N VAL A 388 1.67 -24.03 16.47
CA VAL A 388 1.76 -23.35 17.76
C VAL A 388 3.21 -23.05 18.11
N THR A 389 3.69 -21.88 17.66
CA THR A 389 5.00 -21.31 18.00
C THR A 389 4.94 -20.23 19.10
N ASN A 390 3.75 -19.72 19.39
CA ASN A 390 3.43 -18.78 20.46
C ASN A 390 1.94 -18.88 20.81
N GLU A 391 1.42 -18.01 21.69
CA GLU A 391 -0.03 -17.88 21.92
C GLU A 391 -0.76 -17.61 20.59
N LYS A 392 -1.75 -18.46 20.27
CA LYS A 392 -2.50 -18.44 19.01
C LYS A 392 -3.97 -18.09 19.21
N THR A 393 -4.54 -17.31 18.30
CA THR A 393 -5.99 -17.08 18.24
C THR A 393 -6.52 -17.27 16.82
N VAL A 394 -7.46 -18.19 16.65
CA VAL A 394 -8.14 -18.47 15.37
C VAL A 394 -9.65 -18.34 15.57
N ALA A 395 -10.35 -17.71 14.62
CA ALA A 395 -11.79 -17.62 14.59
C ALA A 395 -12.35 -18.39 13.38
N ALA A 396 -13.35 -19.24 13.61
CA ALA A 396 -14.19 -19.79 12.54
C ALA A 396 -15.37 -18.85 12.29
N VAL A 397 -15.54 -18.40 11.04
CA VAL A 397 -16.69 -17.59 10.62
C VAL A 397 -17.70 -18.48 9.89
N PHE A 398 -18.91 -18.56 10.44
CA PHE A 398 -20.06 -19.19 9.83
C PHE A 398 -21.06 -18.12 9.38
N GLU A 399 -21.68 -18.32 8.22
CA GLU A 399 -22.68 -17.42 7.63
C GLU A 399 -23.96 -18.21 7.32
N LYS A 400 -25.15 -17.59 7.47
CA LYS A 400 -26.44 -18.28 7.29
C LYS A 400 -26.75 -18.52 5.82
N THR A 401 -27.25 -19.71 5.50
CA THR A 401 -27.73 -20.06 4.15
C THR A 401 -29.21 -19.79 3.93
N PHE A 402 -30.03 -19.79 4.99
CA PHE A 402 -31.46 -19.48 4.92
C PHE A 402 -31.91 -18.76 6.20
N TYR A 403 -32.53 -17.58 6.08
CA TYR A 403 -33.10 -16.87 7.24
C TYR A 403 -34.20 -15.87 6.86
N LEU A 404 -35.02 -15.49 7.85
CA LEU A 404 -35.94 -14.38 7.74
C LEU A 404 -35.18 -13.06 7.95
N HIS A 405 -35.27 -12.15 6.98
CA HIS A 405 -34.71 -10.80 7.04
C HIS A 405 -35.28 -10.01 8.24
N PRO A 406 -34.56 -9.05 8.85
CA PRO A 406 -35.08 -8.27 9.98
C PRO A 406 -36.36 -7.45 9.72
N ASN A 407 -36.82 -7.31 8.48
CA ASN A 407 -38.16 -6.77 8.17
C ASN A 407 -39.32 -7.73 8.54
N GLY A 408 -39.02 -9.00 8.84
CA GLY A 408 -40.01 -10.00 9.25
C GLY A 408 -40.81 -10.65 8.12
N VAL A 409 -40.48 -10.35 6.85
CA VAL A 409 -41.20 -10.82 5.66
C VAL A 409 -40.29 -11.52 4.66
N THR A 410 -39.16 -10.89 4.31
CA THR A 410 -38.28 -11.36 3.23
C THR A 410 -37.47 -12.59 3.66
N ILE A 411 -37.41 -13.62 2.81
CA ILE A 411 -36.58 -14.81 3.00
C ILE A 411 -35.27 -14.62 2.24
N MET A 412 -34.17 -14.61 2.98
CA MET A 412 -32.81 -14.45 2.47
C MET A 412 -32.16 -15.83 2.30
N CYS A 413 -31.45 -16.05 1.21
CA CYS A 413 -30.60 -17.23 1.00
C CYS A 413 -29.21 -16.92 0.40
N PRO A 414 -28.43 -16.00 1.00
CA PRO A 414 -27.06 -15.76 0.57
C PRO A 414 -26.21 -17.03 0.75
N ASN A 415 -25.09 -17.10 0.01
CA ASN A 415 -24.13 -18.20 0.08
C ASN A 415 -24.72 -19.61 -0.24
N THR A 416 -25.81 -19.67 -1.00
CA THR A 416 -26.42 -20.93 -1.49
C THR A 416 -26.12 -21.20 -2.97
N SER A 417 -26.18 -22.47 -3.36
CA SER A 417 -26.23 -22.92 -4.76
C SER A 417 -27.68 -23.20 -5.17
N PRO A 418 -28.10 -22.99 -6.44
CA PRO A 418 -29.46 -23.28 -6.88
C PRO A 418 -29.87 -24.75 -6.66
N GLY A 419 -30.96 -24.96 -5.94
CA GLY A 419 -31.44 -26.28 -5.50
C GLY A 419 -31.04 -26.66 -4.07
N ASP A 420 -30.19 -25.87 -3.40
CA ASP A 420 -29.99 -25.99 -1.95
C ASP A 420 -31.28 -25.67 -1.20
N LYS A 421 -31.41 -26.22 0.01
CA LYS A 421 -32.63 -26.13 0.83
C LYS A 421 -32.33 -25.81 2.29
N GLY A 422 -33.23 -25.07 2.91
CA GLY A 422 -33.15 -24.74 4.34
C GLY A 422 -34.51 -24.46 4.96
N LEU A 423 -34.56 -24.52 6.30
CA LEU A 423 -35.77 -24.30 7.08
C LEU A 423 -35.77 -22.89 7.68
N VAL A 424 -36.81 -22.10 7.37
CA VAL A 424 -37.07 -20.82 8.05
C VAL A 424 -38.45 -20.92 8.72
N ASN A 425 -38.50 -20.74 10.05
CA ASN A 425 -39.71 -20.89 10.86
C ASN A 425 -40.49 -22.21 10.66
N GLY A 426 -39.80 -23.28 10.25
CA GLY A 426 -40.39 -24.59 9.98
C GLY A 426 -40.96 -24.78 8.56
N ILE A 427 -40.80 -23.79 7.68
CA ILE A 427 -41.09 -23.92 6.24
C ILE A 427 -39.78 -24.22 5.51
N GLU A 428 -39.79 -25.24 4.64
CA GLU A 428 -38.68 -25.57 3.76
C GLU A 428 -38.70 -24.66 2.53
N TYR A 429 -37.58 -23.98 2.28
CA TYR A 429 -37.34 -23.13 1.12
C TYR A 429 -36.28 -23.74 0.22
N GLU A 430 -36.45 -23.62 -1.09
CA GLU A 430 -35.45 -23.98 -2.11
C GLU A 430 -34.83 -22.70 -2.69
N SER A 431 -33.51 -22.57 -2.69
CA SER A 431 -32.81 -21.47 -3.38
C SER A 431 -32.89 -21.68 -4.90
N VAL A 432 -33.17 -20.64 -5.66
CA VAL A 432 -33.33 -20.74 -7.12
C VAL A 432 -32.56 -19.65 -7.86
N ASP A 433 -31.96 -20.03 -8.99
CA ASP A 433 -31.58 -19.09 -10.04
C ASP A 433 -32.76 -18.86 -11.01
N ARG A 434 -32.56 -18.03 -12.03
CA ARG A 434 -33.58 -17.73 -13.05
C ARG A 434 -34.04 -18.97 -13.84
N VAL A 435 -33.18 -19.99 -13.99
CA VAL A 435 -33.49 -21.22 -14.74
C VAL A 435 -34.35 -22.14 -13.89
N LEU A 436 -33.95 -22.40 -12.65
CA LEU A 436 -34.68 -23.24 -11.71
C LEU A 436 -36.01 -22.58 -11.30
N LEU A 437 -36.06 -21.26 -11.15
CA LEU A 437 -37.31 -20.51 -10.95
C LEU A 437 -38.28 -20.70 -12.13
N SER A 438 -37.77 -20.58 -13.36
CA SER A 438 -38.58 -20.80 -14.57
C SER A 438 -39.10 -22.24 -14.65
N GLN A 439 -38.26 -23.23 -14.29
CA GLN A 439 -38.71 -24.62 -14.21
C GLN A 439 -39.78 -24.79 -13.12
N ARG A 440 -39.58 -24.28 -11.91
CA ARG A 440 -40.54 -24.40 -10.80
C ARG A 440 -41.89 -23.76 -11.13
N ARG A 441 -41.89 -22.62 -11.84
CA ARG A 441 -43.07 -21.98 -12.43
C ARG A 441 -43.81 -22.94 -13.39
N ASP A 442 -43.09 -23.52 -14.35
CA ASP A 442 -43.70 -24.36 -15.41
C ASP A 442 -44.15 -25.74 -14.90
N ASP A 443 -43.43 -26.30 -13.92
CA ASP A 443 -43.80 -27.53 -13.19
C ASP A 443 -45.00 -27.29 -12.23
N GLY A 444 -45.49 -26.05 -12.10
CA GLY A 444 -46.66 -25.71 -11.26
C GLY A 444 -46.38 -25.69 -9.76
N SER A 445 -45.14 -25.39 -9.36
CA SER A 445 -44.70 -25.38 -7.97
C SER A 445 -45.26 -24.20 -7.16
N ASP A 446 -45.17 -24.32 -5.84
CA ASP A 446 -45.49 -23.25 -4.89
C ASP A 446 -44.30 -22.28 -4.76
N LEU A 447 -44.40 -21.14 -5.43
CA LEU A 447 -43.33 -20.14 -5.51
C LEU A 447 -43.28 -19.21 -4.29
N SER A 448 -44.20 -19.35 -3.33
CA SER A 448 -44.00 -18.78 -1.98
C SER A 448 -42.87 -19.48 -1.22
N LYS A 449 -42.47 -20.70 -1.65
CA LYS A 449 -41.45 -21.56 -1.03
C LYS A 449 -40.12 -21.61 -1.79
N VAL A 450 -39.90 -20.71 -2.75
CA VAL A 450 -38.56 -20.49 -3.32
C VAL A 450 -37.93 -19.25 -2.73
N CYS A 451 -36.60 -19.23 -2.65
CA CYS A 451 -35.83 -18.05 -2.29
C CYS A 451 -34.98 -17.60 -3.49
N VAL A 452 -35.02 -16.31 -3.78
CA VAL A 452 -34.58 -15.72 -5.06
C VAL A 452 -33.35 -14.79 -4.93
N SER A 453 -32.69 -14.76 -3.76
CA SER A 453 -31.47 -13.95 -3.49
C SER A 453 -30.33 -14.12 -4.51
N LEU A 454 -30.34 -15.20 -5.29
CA LEU A 454 -29.34 -15.49 -6.32
C LEU A 454 -29.64 -14.83 -7.69
N ILE A 455 -30.77 -14.11 -7.83
CA ILE A 455 -31.27 -13.61 -9.11
C ILE A 455 -31.06 -12.10 -9.23
N THR A 456 -30.26 -11.68 -10.22
CA THR A 456 -30.04 -10.27 -10.57
C THR A 456 -30.91 -9.78 -11.74
N ASN A 457 -31.52 -10.69 -12.50
CA ASN A 457 -32.39 -10.37 -13.64
C ASN A 457 -33.67 -11.21 -13.57
N MET A 458 -34.82 -10.56 -13.46
CA MET A 458 -36.14 -11.19 -13.43
C MET A 458 -36.95 -10.92 -14.72
N SER A 459 -36.29 -10.49 -15.80
CA SER A 459 -36.96 -10.16 -17.05
C SER A 459 -37.76 -11.35 -17.61
N TYR A 460 -38.98 -11.08 -18.09
CA TYR A 460 -39.93 -12.06 -18.66
C TYR A 460 -40.37 -13.20 -17.73
N THR A 461 -40.08 -13.18 -16.42
CA THR A 461 -40.24 -14.36 -15.53
C THR A 461 -41.68 -14.90 -15.46
N PHE A 462 -42.70 -14.05 -15.57
CA PHE A 462 -44.10 -14.47 -15.57
C PHE A 462 -44.89 -14.02 -16.82
N SER A 463 -44.22 -13.43 -17.82
CA SER A 463 -44.86 -12.83 -18.99
C SER A 463 -45.84 -13.78 -19.70
N GLY A 464 -47.11 -13.36 -19.82
CA GLY A 464 -48.18 -14.13 -20.47
C GLY A 464 -48.64 -15.39 -19.73
N THR A 465 -48.16 -15.64 -18.50
CA THR A 465 -48.56 -16.80 -17.69
C THR A 465 -49.81 -16.49 -16.85
N PRO A 466 -50.55 -17.49 -16.33
CA PRO A 466 -51.68 -17.27 -15.43
C PRO A 466 -51.25 -17.01 -13.97
N PHE A 467 -50.02 -16.51 -13.74
CA PHE A 467 -49.43 -16.43 -12.40
C PHE A 467 -50.05 -15.33 -11.52
N ASN A 468 -50.37 -15.70 -10.27
CA ASN A 468 -50.82 -14.77 -9.23
C ASN A 468 -50.61 -15.35 -7.81
N GLN A 469 -49.48 -16.04 -7.57
CA GLN A 469 -49.15 -16.53 -6.21
C GLN A 469 -48.52 -15.41 -5.38
N ASP A 470 -48.69 -15.49 -4.05
CA ASP A 470 -48.03 -14.58 -3.11
C ASP A 470 -46.50 -14.82 -3.13
N ILE A 471 -45.77 -13.72 -3.35
CA ILE A 471 -44.30 -13.64 -3.44
C ILE A 471 -43.79 -12.38 -2.70
N SER A 472 -44.59 -11.88 -1.75
CA SER A 472 -44.22 -10.75 -0.87
C SER A 472 -42.95 -11.01 -0.06
N ASN A 473 -42.62 -12.28 0.16
CA ASN A 473 -41.44 -12.77 0.88
C ASN A 473 -40.15 -12.87 0.04
N TRP A 474 -40.18 -12.52 -1.24
CA TRP A 474 -39.02 -12.61 -2.13
C TRP A 474 -37.96 -11.54 -1.83
N ASP A 475 -36.69 -11.96 -1.85
CA ASP A 475 -35.54 -11.07 -1.82
C ASP A 475 -35.17 -10.61 -3.24
N VAL A 476 -35.62 -9.40 -3.60
CA VAL A 476 -35.30 -8.77 -4.89
C VAL A 476 -34.23 -7.68 -4.78
N SER A 477 -33.57 -7.54 -3.62
CA SER A 477 -32.59 -6.48 -3.34
C SER A 477 -31.39 -6.42 -4.30
N SER A 478 -31.07 -7.56 -4.93
CA SER A 478 -29.99 -7.69 -5.93
C SER A 478 -30.46 -7.65 -7.39
N VAL A 479 -31.77 -7.43 -7.64
CA VAL A 479 -32.34 -7.38 -9.00
C VAL A 479 -32.08 -6.01 -9.62
N THR A 480 -31.50 -5.99 -10.82
CA THR A 480 -31.31 -4.77 -11.62
C THR A 480 -32.33 -4.63 -12.76
N GLU A 481 -32.90 -5.74 -13.23
CA GLU A 481 -33.67 -5.81 -14.48
C GLU A 481 -35.02 -6.54 -14.30
N MET A 482 -36.13 -5.81 -14.43
CA MET A 482 -37.51 -6.34 -14.29
C MET A 482 -38.34 -6.27 -15.59
N ILE A 483 -37.68 -6.08 -16.74
CA ILE A 483 -38.32 -5.96 -18.08
C ILE A 483 -39.39 -7.05 -18.32
N TYR A 484 -40.62 -6.66 -18.69
CA TYR A 484 -41.74 -7.56 -18.99
C TYR A 484 -42.06 -8.60 -17.89
N MET A 485 -41.63 -8.41 -16.63
CA MET A 485 -41.72 -9.45 -15.58
C MET A 485 -43.13 -10.02 -15.42
N PHE A 486 -44.16 -9.17 -15.39
CA PHE A 486 -45.57 -9.56 -15.30
C PHE A 486 -46.40 -9.13 -16.54
N HIS A 487 -45.78 -8.79 -17.67
CA HIS A 487 -46.52 -8.36 -18.88
C HIS A 487 -47.60 -9.38 -19.29
N GLY A 488 -48.86 -8.94 -19.42
CA GLY A 488 -50.02 -9.77 -19.76
C GLY A 488 -50.44 -10.81 -18.71
N THR A 489 -49.93 -10.69 -17.48
CA THR A 489 -50.12 -11.65 -16.38
C THR A 489 -51.27 -11.19 -15.47
N PRO A 490 -52.13 -12.08 -14.92
CA PRO A 490 -53.22 -11.69 -14.02
C PRO A 490 -52.72 -11.39 -12.58
N PHE A 491 -51.51 -10.83 -12.45
CA PHE A 491 -50.84 -10.60 -11.17
C PHE A 491 -51.37 -9.34 -10.48
N ASN A 492 -51.72 -9.46 -9.20
CA ASN A 492 -52.13 -8.35 -8.33
C ASN A 492 -51.89 -8.69 -6.83
N GLN A 493 -50.76 -9.29 -6.49
CA GLN A 493 -50.38 -9.54 -5.08
C GLN A 493 -49.55 -8.37 -4.51
N ASP A 494 -49.58 -8.23 -3.19
CA ASP A 494 -48.83 -7.21 -2.46
C ASP A 494 -47.31 -7.46 -2.57
N ILE A 495 -46.59 -6.43 -3.01
CA ILE A 495 -45.13 -6.39 -3.18
C ILE A 495 -44.55 -5.07 -2.62
N SER A 496 -45.30 -4.40 -1.73
CA SER A 496 -44.88 -3.16 -1.04
C SER A 496 -43.60 -3.31 -0.21
N ASN A 497 -43.28 -4.54 0.21
CA ASN A 497 -42.11 -4.90 1.00
C ASN A 497 -40.86 -5.23 0.17
N TRP A 498 -40.95 -5.18 -1.17
CA TRP A 498 -39.81 -5.44 -2.05
C TRP A 498 -38.81 -4.28 -2.04
N ASP A 499 -37.53 -4.60 -1.82
CA ASP A 499 -36.42 -3.66 -2.00
C ASP A 499 -36.02 -3.63 -3.48
N VAL A 500 -36.51 -2.62 -4.20
CA VAL A 500 -36.22 -2.41 -5.62
C VAL A 500 -35.12 -1.34 -5.86
N SER A 501 -34.38 -0.95 -4.82
CA SER A 501 -33.37 0.13 -4.91
C SER A 501 -32.22 -0.14 -5.90
N SER A 502 -31.95 -1.42 -6.20
CA SER A 502 -30.98 -1.83 -7.23
C SER A 502 -31.54 -1.84 -8.67
N VAL A 503 -32.85 -1.68 -8.87
CA VAL A 503 -33.49 -1.83 -10.18
C VAL A 503 -33.20 -0.62 -11.06
N THR A 504 -32.63 -0.85 -12.24
CA THR A 504 -32.32 0.18 -13.24
C THR A 504 -33.34 0.26 -14.37
N ASN A 505 -34.18 -0.77 -14.55
CA ASN A 505 -35.04 -0.92 -15.73
C ASN A 505 -36.35 -1.69 -15.41
N MET A 506 -37.50 -1.03 -15.63
CA MET A 506 -38.85 -1.53 -15.36
C MET A 506 -39.75 -1.57 -16.61
N LEU A 507 -39.17 -1.55 -17.82
CA LEU A 507 -39.89 -1.54 -19.11
C LEU A 507 -41.00 -2.63 -19.17
N SER A 508 -42.24 -2.21 -19.41
CA SER A 508 -43.44 -3.06 -19.49
C SER A 508 -43.67 -4.01 -18.31
N MET A 509 -43.14 -3.71 -17.11
CA MET A 509 -43.19 -4.64 -15.96
C MET A 509 -44.61 -5.12 -15.61
N PHE A 510 -45.60 -4.22 -15.65
CA PHE A 510 -47.01 -4.47 -15.34
C PHE A 510 -47.95 -4.19 -16.53
N GLU A 511 -47.44 -4.19 -17.76
CA GLU A 511 -48.26 -3.94 -18.96
C GLU A 511 -49.38 -5.00 -19.10
N GLY A 512 -50.63 -4.54 -19.28
CA GLY A 512 -51.82 -5.38 -19.45
C GLY A 512 -52.28 -6.14 -18.20
N THR A 513 -51.79 -5.79 -17.00
CA THR A 513 -52.09 -6.50 -15.74
C THR A 513 -53.27 -5.90 -14.97
N PRO A 514 -53.93 -6.68 -14.09
CA PRO A 514 -54.88 -6.15 -13.10
C PRO A 514 -54.18 -5.48 -11.91
N PHE A 515 -52.87 -5.21 -11.97
CA PHE A 515 -52.06 -4.74 -10.84
C PHE A 515 -52.49 -3.33 -10.39
N ASN A 516 -52.79 -3.19 -9.10
CA ASN A 516 -53.14 -1.93 -8.45
C ASN A 516 -52.83 -1.97 -6.93
N GLN A 517 -51.72 -2.58 -6.52
CA GLN A 517 -51.28 -2.58 -5.12
C GLN A 517 -50.41 -1.36 -4.81
N ASP A 518 -50.34 -1.00 -3.52
CA ASP A 518 -49.51 0.11 -3.05
C ASP A 518 -48.02 -0.23 -3.20
N ILE A 519 -47.29 0.66 -3.87
CA ILE A 519 -45.84 0.60 -4.11
C ILE A 519 -45.20 1.97 -3.84
N SER A 520 -45.88 2.84 -3.08
CA SER A 520 -45.34 4.13 -2.63
C SER A 520 -44.07 3.99 -1.78
N THR A 521 -43.86 2.82 -1.18
CA THR A 521 -42.67 2.46 -0.38
C THR A 521 -41.43 2.15 -1.21
N TRP A 522 -41.54 1.97 -2.53
CA TRP A 522 -40.42 1.62 -3.40
C TRP A 522 -39.43 2.79 -3.58
N ASP A 523 -38.14 2.51 -3.37
CA ASP A 523 -37.05 3.37 -3.82
C ASP A 523 -36.75 3.06 -5.29
N VAL A 524 -37.11 3.99 -6.18
CA VAL A 524 -36.90 3.89 -7.63
C VAL A 524 -35.83 4.86 -8.14
N SER A 525 -35.01 5.43 -7.24
CA SER A 525 -33.99 6.43 -7.58
C SER A 525 -32.90 5.92 -8.55
N SER A 526 -32.69 4.60 -8.63
CA SER A 526 -31.80 3.95 -9.61
C SER A 526 -32.42 3.71 -10.99
N VAL A 527 -33.75 3.85 -11.13
CA VAL A 527 -34.46 3.48 -12.37
C VAL A 527 -34.21 4.52 -13.47
N THR A 528 -33.75 4.05 -14.63
CA THR A 528 -33.47 4.89 -15.81
C THR A 528 -34.53 4.77 -16.91
N ASN A 529 -35.32 3.69 -16.89
CA ASN A 529 -36.37 3.39 -17.87
C ASN A 529 -37.65 2.88 -17.18
N MET A 530 -38.74 3.63 -17.32
CA MET A 530 -40.10 3.28 -16.87
C MET A 530 -41.10 3.19 -18.04
N SER A 531 -40.60 3.11 -19.28
CA SER A 531 -41.47 3.06 -20.47
C SER A 531 -42.42 1.86 -20.42
N LEU A 532 -43.66 2.08 -20.85
CA LEU A 532 -44.76 1.11 -20.86
C LEU A 532 -45.10 0.46 -19.49
N MET A 533 -44.47 0.87 -18.37
CA MET A 533 -44.47 0.11 -17.10
C MET A 533 -45.88 -0.30 -16.62
N PHE A 534 -46.88 0.59 -16.75
CA PHE A 534 -48.25 0.35 -16.36
C PHE A 534 -49.25 0.34 -17.53
N THR A 535 -48.81 0.34 -18.79
CA THR A 535 -49.69 0.39 -19.98
C THR A 535 -50.83 -0.61 -19.89
N ARG A 536 -52.08 -0.18 -20.13
CA ARG A 536 -53.30 -1.02 -20.09
C ARG A 536 -53.55 -1.76 -18.77
N SER A 537 -52.87 -1.37 -17.69
CA SER A 537 -53.09 -1.93 -16.36
C SER A 537 -54.30 -1.30 -15.66
N GLN A 538 -54.56 -1.71 -14.42
CA GLN A 538 -55.55 -1.07 -13.53
C GLN A 538 -54.90 -0.12 -12.51
N PHE A 539 -53.63 0.24 -12.69
CA PHE A 539 -52.86 0.99 -11.70
C PHE A 539 -53.34 2.44 -11.54
N ASN A 540 -53.60 2.83 -10.28
CA ASN A 540 -54.00 4.17 -9.88
C ASN A 540 -53.63 4.45 -8.40
N GLN A 541 -52.51 3.91 -7.91
CA GLN A 541 -52.02 4.19 -6.55
C GLN A 541 -51.08 5.40 -6.52
N SER A 542 -50.92 5.99 -5.33
CA SER A 542 -50.09 7.18 -5.10
C SER A 542 -48.60 6.85 -5.25
N ILE A 543 -47.91 7.57 -6.14
CA ILE A 543 -46.47 7.41 -6.41
C ILE A 543 -45.72 8.75 -6.52
N GLY A 544 -46.36 9.87 -6.14
CA GLY A 544 -45.75 11.21 -6.20
C GLY A 544 -44.51 11.39 -5.31
N ASN A 545 -44.30 10.50 -4.33
CA ASN A 545 -43.12 10.49 -3.46
C ASN A 545 -41.93 9.70 -4.02
N TRP A 546 -42.04 9.10 -5.20
CA TRP A 546 -40.92 8.48 -5.90
C TRP A 546 -39.91 9.53 -6.37
N ASP A 547 -38.62 9.22 -6.20
CA ASP A 547 -37.54 9.93 -6.87
C ASP A 547 -37.35 9.36 -8.26
N VAL A 548 -37.73 10.13 -9.29
CA VAL A 548 -37.62 9.76 -10.70
C VAL A 548 -36.52 10.55 -11.43
N SER A 549 -35.63 11.22 -10.70
CA SER A 549 -34.60 12.11 -11.26
C SER A 549 -33.58 11.40 -12.17
N SER A 550 -33.43 10.08 -12.06
CA SER A 550 -32.61 9.24 -12.94
C SER A 550 -33.34 8.77 -14.22
N VAL A 551 -34.66 8.96 -14.32
CA VAL A 551 -35.46 8.41 -15.43
C VAL A 551 -35.23 9.23 -16.70
N THR A 552 -34.92 8.53 -17.79
CA THR A 552 -34.66 9.13 -19.11
C THR A 552 -35.78 8.86 -20.14
N ASP A 553 -36.58 7.81 -19.90
CA ASP A 553 -37.69 7.37 -20.76
C ASP A 553 -38.94 7.02 -19.92
N MET A 554 -40.02 7.77 -20.15
CA MET A 554 -41.36 7.56 -19.57
C MET A 554 -42.42 7.23 -20.64
N SER A 555 -41.99 6.83 -21.84
CA SER A 555 -42.87 6.65 -23.00
C SER A 555 -43.98 5.63 -22.70
N SER A 556 -45.23 5.99 -22.98
CA SER A 556 -46.44 5.19 -22.72
C SER A 556 -46.64 4.72 -21.26
N MET A 557 -45.90 5.24 -20.26
CA MET A 557 -45.90 4.68 -18.88
C MET A 557 -47.30 4.42 -18.30
N PHE A 558 -48.27 5.31 -18.55
CA PHE A 558 -49.66 5.19 -18.11
C PHE A 558 -50.67 5.06 -19.26
N GLU A 559 -50.24 4.69 -20.48
CA GLU A 559 -51.11 4.55 -21.66
C GLU A 559 -52.30 3.61 -21.41
N ASP A 560 -53.52 4.04 -21.76
CA ASP A 560 -54.79 3.31 -21.55
C ASP A 560 -55.07 2.88 -20.09
N THR A 561 -54.54 3.60 -19.08
CA THR A 561 -54.76 3.31 -17.64
C THR A 561 -55.83 4.21 -16.98
N PRO A 562 -56.38 3.82 -15.81
CA PRO A 562 -57.21 4.69 -14.97
C PRO A 562 -56.42 5.72 -14.13
N PHE A 563 -55.13 5.92 -14.38
CA PHE A 563 -54.24 6.72 -13.52
C PHE A 563 -54.63 8.20 -13.46
N ASN A 564 -54.80 8.74 -12.25
CA ASN A 564 -55.06 10.15 -11.98
C ASN A 564 -54.61 10.56 -10.57
N GLN A 565 -53.37 10.22 -10.19
CA GLN A 565 -52.77 10.60 -8.90
C GLN A 565 -51.80 11.77 -9.02
N ASP A 566 -51.52 12.43 -7.90
CA ASP A 566 -50.61 13.57 -7.86
C ASP A 566 -49.14 13.11 -8.02
N ILE A 567 -48.47 13.71 -9.00
CA ILE A 567 -47.06 13.50 -9.39
C ILE A 567 -46.35 14.85 -9.60
N SER A 568 -46.91 15.94 -9.07
CA SER A 568 -46.33 17.29 -9.15
C SER A 568 -44.94 17.35 -8.51
N THR A 569 -44.66 16.52 -7.51
CA THR A 569 -43.38 16.44 -6.79
C THR A 569 -42.25 15.72 -7.53
N TRP A 570 -42.51 15.13 -8.70
CA TRP A 570 -41.48 14.47 -9.51
C TRP A 570 -40.50 15.48 -10.14
N ASP A 571 -39.21 15.18 -10.04
CA ASP A 571 -38.15 15.83 -10.81
C ASP A 571 -37.91 15.04 -12.10
N VAL A 572 -38.23 15.65 -13.24
CA VAL A 572 -38.20 15.01 -14.56
C VAL A 572 -37.10 15.58 -15.47
N ASN A 573 -36.11 16.30 -14.92
CA ASN A 573 -35.10 17.01 -15.71
C ASN A 573 -34.22 16.09 -16.60
N SER A 574 -34.08 14.80 -16.25
CA SER A 574 -33.38 13.79 -17.06
C SER A 574 -34.21 13.19 -18.20
N VAL A 575 -35.54 13.44 -18.23
CA VAL A 575 -36.44 12.78 -19.18
C VAL A 575 -36.27 13.35 -20.58
N THR A 576 -36.01 12.48 -21.56
CA THR A 576 -35.79 12.86 -22.97
C THR A 576 -37.01 12.59 -23.85
N THR A 577 -37.91 11.70 -23.41
CA THR A 577 -39.19 11.38 -24.09
C THR A 577 -40.30 11.12 -23.06
N MET A 578 -41.45 11.72 -23.32
CA MET A 578 -42.72 11.45 -22.62
C MET A 578 -43.81 10.99 -23.61
N ARG A 579 -43.40 10.52 -24.79
CA ARG A 579 -44.27 10.05 -25.88
C ARG A 579 -45.43 9.19 -25.34
N ARG A 580 -46.68 9.54 -25.64
CA ARG A 580 -47.90 8.79 -25.22
C ARG A 580 -48.10 8.57 -23.70
N MET A 581 -47.31 9.19 -22.81
CA MET A 581 -47.30 8.86 -21.37
C MET A 581 -48.69 8.87 -20.71
N PHE A 582 -49.59 9.77 -21.10
CA PHE A 582 -50.98 9.87 -20.60
C PHE A 582 -52.06 9.61 -21.68
N PHE A 583 -51.71 8.90 -22.75
CA PHE A 583 -52.63 8.52 -23.84
C PHE A 583 -53.87 7.76 -23.31
N SER A 584 -55.06 8.22 -23.67
CA SER A 584 -56.38 7.69 -23.21
C SER A 584 -56.62 7.69 -21.69
N THR A 585 -55.84 8.43 -20.89
CA THR A 585 -55.98 8.42 -19.42
C THR A 585 -56.99 9.44 -18.89
N PRO A 586 -57.57 9.24 -17.69
CA PRO A 586 -58.35 10.28 -17.01
C PRO A 586 -57.48 11.35 -16.32
N PHE A 587 -56.17 11.40 -16.59
CA PHE A 587 -55.21 12.25 -15.89
C PHE A 587 -55.49 13.74 -16.06
N ASN A 588 -55.61 14.47 -14.95
CA ASN A 588 -55.86 15.92 -14.95
C ASN A 588 -55.28 16.60 -13.70
N LYS A 589 -54.02 16.28 -13.34
CA LYS A 589 -53.31 16.87 -12.19
C LYS A 589 -52.30 17.93 -12.62
N SER A 590 -51.99 18.85 -11.72
CA SER A 590 -51.05 19.94 -11.98
C SER A 590 -49.62 19.39 -12.11
N ILE A 591 -48.95 19.75 -13.20
CA ILE A 591 -47.55 19.43 -13.51
C ILE A 591 -46.79 20.67 -14.03
N ASN A 592 -47.32 21.87 -13.74
CA ASN A 592 -46.78 23.18 -14.17
C ASN A 592 -45.37 23.49 -13.63
N ASN A 593 -44.87 22.70 -12.69
CA ASN A 593 -43.58 22.86 -12.01
C ASN A 593 -42.54 21.80 -12.42
N TRP A 594 -42.87 20.91 -13.36
CA TRP A 594 -41.90 20.03 -14.00
C TRP A 594 -40.93 20.83 -14.88
N ASP A 595 -39.64 20.53 -14.79
CA ASP A 595 -38.64 20.99 -15.75
C ASP A 595 -38.55 19.98 -16.91
N VAL A 596 -39.11 20.37 -18.06
CA VAL A 596 -39.16 19.55 -19.27
C VAL A 596 -38.14 19.99 -20.34
N SER A 597 -37.15 20.80 -19.95
CA SER A 597 -36.17 21.39 -20.89
C SER A 597 -35.29 20.36 -21.62
N SER A 598 -35.18 19.13 -21.12
CA SER A 598 -34.49 18.00 -21.77
C SER A 598 -35.38 17.18 -22.73
N VAL A 599 -36.69 17.40 -22.74
CA VAL A 599 -37.63 16.56 -23.51
C VAL A 599 -37.60 16.91 -24.99
N THR A 600 -37.52 15.88 -25.84
CA THR A 600 -37.44 16.00 -27.31
C THR A 600 -38.69 15.46 -28.03
N ASP A 601 -39.37 14.45 -27.47
CA ASP A 601 -40.64 13.89 -27.97
C ASP A 601 -41.75 14.04 -26.90
N MET A 602 -42.77 14.86 -27.23
CA MET A 602 -44.02 15.01 -26.49
C MET A 602 -45.24 14.55 -27.32
N SER A 603 -45.01 13.82 -28.41
CA SER A 603 -46.09 13.38 -29.30
C SER A 603 -47.07 12.47 -28.56
N PHE A 604 -48.35 12.67 -28.84
CA PHE A 604 -49.48 11.98 -28.24
C PHE A 604 -49.58 12.08 -26.70
N LEU A 605 -48.78 12.92 -26.02
CA LEU A 605 -48.62 12.94 -24.56
C LEU A 605 -49.95 12.89 -23.79
N PHE A 606 -50.91 13.74 -24.16
CA PHE A 606 -52.24 13.83 -23.53
C PHE A 606 -53.38 13.37 -24.45
N MET A 607 -53.12 12.74 -25.61
CA MET A 607 -54.16 12.41 -26.58
C MET A 607 -55.29 11.57 -25.95
N GLY A 608 -56.53 12.01 -26.13
CA GLY A 608 -57.72 11.35 -25.58
C GLY A 608 -57.92 11.47 -24.06
N SER A 609 -57.11 12.28 -23.37
CA SER A 609 -57.23 12.50 -21.93
C SER A 609 -58.13 13.68 -21.54
N PHE A 610 -58.46 13.79 -20.25
CA PHE A 610 -59.16 14.95 -19.69
C PHE A 610 -58.22 16.12 -19.29
N PHE A 611 -56.97 16.13 -19.77
CA PHE A 611 -55.97 17.08 -19.30
C PHE A 611 -56.28 18.53 -19.72
N ASN A 612 -56.40 19.42 -18.74
CA ASN A 612 -56.62 20.85 -18.96
C ASN A 612 -55.96 21.72 -17.86
N GLN A 613 -54.79 21.31 -17.37
CA GLN A 613 -54.04 22.03 -16.34
C GLN A 613 -53.03 23.01 -16.96
N PRO A 614 -52.70 24.13 -16.28
CA PRO A 614 -51.71 25.08 -16.78
C PRO A 614 -50.34 24.41 -16.92
N ILE A 615 -49.70 24.65 -18.06
CA ILE A 615 -48.33 24.20 -18.42
C ILE A 615 -47.57 25.28 -19.20
N GLY A 616 -48.06 26.52 -19.18
CA GLY A 616 -47.43 27.65 -19.88
C GLY A 616 -46.02 27.97 -19.37
N ASN A 617 -45.65 27.53 -18.17
CA ASN A 617 -44.31 27.73 -17.61
C ASN A 617 -43.25 26.76 -18.14
N TRP A 618 -43.64 25.70 -18.88
CA TRP A 618 -42.70 24.72 -19.41
C TRP A 618 -41.74 25.32 -20.45
N ASP A 619 -40.45 25.03 -20.32
CA ASP A 619 -39.47 25.26 -21.38
C ASP A 619 -39.49 24.07 -22.37
N VAL A 620 -40.15 24.28 -23.51
CA VAL A 620 -40.27 23.30 -24.59
C VAL A 620 -39.24 23.53 -25.71
N SER A 621 -38.18 24.32 -25.48
CA SER A 621 -37.23 24.73 -26.53
C SER A 621 -36.40 23.61 -27.16
N SER A 622 -36.32 22.44 -26.51
CA SER A 622 -35.69 21.21 -27.02
C SER A 622 -36.65 20.29 -27.79
N VAL A 623 -37.96 20.56 -27.78
CA VAL A 623 -38.96 19.63 -28.33
C VAL A 623 -38.96 19.66 -29.86
N ILE A 624 -38.96 18.47 -30.47
CA ILE A 624 -38.91 18.25 -31.93
C ILE A 624 -40.26 17.78 -32.46
N ASP A 625 -40.98 16.94 -31.71
CA ASP A 625 -42.30 16.40 -32.07
C ASP A 625 -43.36 16.70 -31.00
N MET A 626 -44.43 17.40 -31.42
CA MET A 626 -45.64 17.70 -30.64
C MET A 626 -46.90 17.11 -31.30
N SER A 627 -46.75 16.15 -32.21
CA SER A 627 -47.86 15.60 -32.99
C SER A 627 -48.92 14.96 -32.08
N SER A 628 -50.20 15.25 -32.33
CA SER A 628 -51.34 14.80 -31.51
C SER A 628 -51.25 15.10 -30.01
N MET A 629 -50.36 16.00 -29.53
CA MET A 629 -50.10 16.21 -28.10
C MET A 629 -51.37 16.44 -27.26
N PHE A 630 -52.36 17.18 -27.79
CA PHE A 630 -53.65 17.44 -27.14
C PHE A 630 -54.85 16.89 -27.93
N GLU A 631 -54.66 15.98 -28.89
CA GLU A 631 -55.74 15.52 -29.78
C GLU A 631 -56.90 14.89 -28.97
N GLY A 632 -58.12 15.40 -29.18
CA GLY A 632 -59.34 14.95 -28.49
C GLY A 632 -59.48 15.36 -27.02
N THR A 633 -58.64 16.27 -26.51
CA THR A 633 -58.69 16.74 -25.10
C THR A 633 -59.57 17.99 -24.91
N ASP A 634 -59.91 18.29 -23.65
CA ASP A 634 -60.54 19.55 -23.22
C ASP A 634 -59.55 20.74 -23.15
N PHE A 635 -58.30 20.58 -23.57
CA PHE A 635 -57.21 21.53 -23.32
C PHE A 635 -57.46 22.93 -23.91
N ASN A 636 -57.37 23.97 -23.08
CA ASN A 636 -57.54 25.37 -23.49
C ASN A 636 -56.71 26.35 -22.63
N GLN A 637 -55.51 25.96 -22.21
CA GLN A 637 -54.64 26.77 -21.33
C GLN A 637 -53.64 27.64 -22.12
N PRO A 638 -53.21 28.79 -21.58
CA PRO A 638 -52.31 29.70 -22.28
C PRO A 638 -50.90 29.11 -22.41
N ILE A 639 -50.43 29.00 -23.65
CA ILE A 639 -49.11 28.45 -24.05
C ILE A 639 -48.40 29.30 -25.12
N GLY A 640 -48.89 30.50 -25.41
CA GLY A 640 -48.34 31.40 -26.44
C GLY A 640 -46.91 31.88 -26.18
N ASN A 641 -46.43 31.74 -24.94
CA ASN A 641 -45.07 32.07 -24.52
C ASN A 641 -44.06 30.92 -24.69
N TRP A 642 -44.50 29.73 -25.11
CA TRP A 642 -43.62 28.60 -25.42
C TRP A 642 -42.67 28.92 -26.59
N ASN A 643 -41.40 28.54 -26.44
CA ASN A 643 -40.43 28.60 -27.54
C ASN A 643 -40.48 27.32 -28.38
N VAL A 644 -41.27 27.33 -29.45
CA VAL A 644 -41.44 26.17 -30.34
C VAL A 644 -40.46 26.12 -31.52
N SER A 645 -39.37 26.89 -31.51
CA SER A 645 -38.48 27.05 -32.69
C SER A 645 -37.73 25.79 -33.13
N ALA A 646 -37.63 24.76 -32.29
CA ALA A 646 -37.03 23.47 -32.63
C ALA A 646 -38.05 22.46 -33.21
N VAL A 647 -39.35 22.72 -33.05
CA VAL A 647 -40.41 21.77 -33.41
C VAL A 647 -40.47 21.59 -34.92
N SER A 648 -40.36 20.34 -35.37
CA SER A 648 -40.43 19.94 -36.78
C SER A 648 -41.80 19.37 -37.16
N TYR A 649 -42.54 18.83 -36.18
CA TYR A 649 -43.82 18.14 -36.37
C TYR A 649 -44.89 18.65 -35.40
N MET A 650 -46.00 19.19 -35.94
CA MET A 650 -47.16 19.68 -35.19
C MET A 650 -48.49 19.07 -35.68
N GLY A 651 -48.42 17.95 -36.42
CA GLY A 651 -49.60 17.33 -37.00
C GLY A 651 -50.63 16.96 -35.93
N ARG A 652 -51.91 17.23 -36.15
CA ARG A 652 -53.02 16.94 -35.21
C ARG A 652 -52.94 17.58 -33.82
N MET A 653 -51.99 18.46 -33.54
CA MET A 653 -51.69 18.93 -32.17
C MET A 653 -52.92 19.40 -31.36
N PHE A 654 -53.86 20.10 -31.99
CA PHE A 654 -55.12 20.59 -31.41
C PHE A 654 -56.38 19.98 -32.06
N SER A 655 -56.23 18.85 -32.75
CA SER A 655 -57.32 18.11 -33.41
C SER A 655 -58.45 17.79 -32.42
N GLY A 656 -59.67 18.20 -32.72
CA GLY A 656 -60.87 18.00 -31.91
C GLY A 656 -60.96 18.80 -30.60
N THR A 657 -60.01 19.70 -30.30
CA THR A 657 -59.96 20.43 -29.03
C THR A 657 -60.86 21.69 -29.00
N PRO A 658 -61.22 22.19 -27.80
CA PRO A 658 -61.85 23.50 -27.62
C PRO A 658 -60.84 24.66 -27.63
N PHE A 659 -59.57 24.43 -27.97
CA PHE A 659 -58.46 25.38 -27.84
C PHE A 659 -58.68 26.67 -28.64
N ASN A 660 -58.48 27.83 -27.99
CA ASN A 660 -58.56 29.15 -28.64
C ASN A 660 -57.66 30.20 -27.94
N GLN A 661 -56.53 29.80 -27.37
CA GLN A 661 -55.57 30.73 -26.76
C GLN A 661 -54.59 31.27 -27.81
N SER A 662 -54.14 32.52 -27.66
CA SER A 662 -53.22 33.14 -28.61
C SER A 662 -51.87 32.40 -28.64
N ILE A 663 -51.43 32.09 -29.86
CA ILE A 663 -50.15 31.46 -30.25
C ILE A 663 -49.42 32.30 -31.33
N THR A 664 -49.79 33.58 -31.42
CA THR A 664 -49.31 34.52 -32.45
C THR A 664 -47.80 34.79 -32.36
N SER A 665 -47.19 34.54 -31.20
CA SER A 665 -45.76 34.69 -30.89
C SER A 665 -44.91 33.45 -31.19
N TRP A 666 -45.51 32.33 -31.60
CA TRP A 666 -44.78 31.10 -31.93
C TRP A 666 -43.93 31.25 -33.20
N ASN A 667 -42.65 30.90 -33.11
CA ASN A 667 -41.80 30.74 -34.28
C ASN A 667 -41.91 29.32 -34.85
N VAL A 668 -42.67 29.16 -35.93
CA VAL A 668 -42.92 27.87 -36.59
C VAL A 668 -42.06 27.63 -37.84
N SER A 669 -41.00 28.42 -38.07
CA SER A 669 -40.15 28.35 -39.28
C SER A 669 -39.49 26.99 -39.53
N SER A 670 -39.37 26.15 -38.50
CA SER A 670 -38.79 24.81 -38.55
C SER A 670 -39.82 23.70 -38.83
N VAL A 671 -41.11 24.01 -38.75
CA VAL A 671 -42.18 23.01 -38.88
C VAL A 671 -42.34 22.59 -40.33
N THR A 672 -42.33 21.28 -40.59
CA THR A 672 -42.46 20.71 -41.95
C THR A 672 -43.83 20.08 -42.20
N ASN A 673 -44.58 19.76 -41.15
CA ASN A 673 -45.88 19.09 -41.21
C ASN A 673 -46.88 19.69 -40.19
N MET A 674 -47.99 20.23 -40.72
CA MET A 674 -49.11 20.80 -39.97
C MET A 674 -50.46 20.10 -40.29
N GLN A 675 -50.42 18.87 -40.82
CA GLN A 675 -51.63 18.13 -41.19
C GLN A 675 -52.60 18.01 -40.00
N GLU A 676 -53.89 18.26 -40.22
CA GLU A 676 -54.95 18.20 -39.20
C GLU A 676 -54.72 19.04 -37.92
N MET A 677 -53.77 19.98 -37.89
CA MET A 677 -53.36 20.68 -36.65
C MET A 677 -54.53 21.30 -35.86
N PHE A 678 -55.53 21.86 -36.56
CA PHE A 678 -56.78 22.40 -36.00
C PHE A 678 -58.03 21.73 -36.58
N TYR A 679 -57.92 20.46 -37.04
CA TYR A 679 -59.05 19.68 -37.54
C TYR A 679 -60.12 19.56 -36.46
N ARG A 680 -61.37 19.98 -36.76
CA ARG A 680 -62.48 20.06 -35.80
C ARG A 680 -62.19 20.90 -34.54
N ALA A 681 -61.21 21.80 -34.55
CA ALA A 681 -61.02 22.76 -33.47
C ALA A 681 -62.13 23.83 -33.54
N THR A 682 -63.29 23.53 -32.96
CA THR A 682 -64.55 24.26 -33.15
C THR A 682 -64.58 25.66 -32.54
N ASN A 683 -63.56 26.03 -31.76
CA ASN A 683 -63.39 27.38 -31.22
C ASN A 683 -62.22 28.15 -31.85
N PHE A 684 -61.28 27.48 -32.52
CA PHE A 684 -60.00 28.11 -32.89
C PHE A 684 -60.17 29.14 -34.01
N ASN A 685 -59.85 30.39 -33.70
CA ASN A 685 -59.84 31.49 -34.67
C ASN A 685 -58.84 32.61 -34.27
N GLN A 686 -57.67 32.23 -33.75
CA GLN A 686 -56.63 33.19 -33.34
C GLN A 686 -55.78 33.68 -34.52
N ASP A 687 -55.25 34.89 -34.42
CA ASP A 687 -54.34 35.44 -35.43
C ASP A 687 -53.01 34.68 -35.45
N ILE A 688 -52.70 34.12 -36.62
CA ILE A 688 -51.47 33.40 -36.96
C ILE A 688 -50.87 33.92 -38.28
N SER A 689 -51.28 35.12 -38.72
CA SER A 689 -50.76 35.77 -39.93
C SER A 689 -49.24 35.95 -39.92
N ASN A 690 -48.64 36.13 -38.75
CA ASN A 690 -47.19 36.32 -38.58
C ASN A 690 -46.36 35.02 -38.62
N TRP A 691 -46.98 33.84 -38.79
CA TRP A 691 -46.26 32.57 -38.87
C TRP A 691 -45.47 32.41 -40.17
N ASP A 692 -44.19 32.09 -40.06
CA ASP A 692 -43.37 31.64 -41.19
C ASP A 692 -43.62 30.15 -41.45
N VAL A 693 -44.45 29.86 -42.44
CA VAL A 693 -44.80 28.50 -42.88
C VAL A 693 -43.98 28.04 -44.10
N SER A 694 -42.89 28.73 -44.46
CA SER A 694 -42.12 28.45 -45.68
C SER A 694 -41.45 27.08 -45.73
N SER A 695 -41.24 26.43 -44.59
CA SER A 695 -40.75 25.04 -44.48
C SER A 695 -41.85 23.98 -44.53
N VAL A 696 -43.14 24.38 -44.46
CA VAL A 696 -44.26 23.43 -44.38
C VAL A 696 -44.52 22.79 -45.74
N THR A 697 -44.60 21.47 -45.75
CA THR A 697 -44.83 20.66 -46.97
C THR A 697 -46.24 20.09 -47.04
N ASN A 698 -46.90 19.92 -45.89
CA ASN A 698 -48.22 19.31 -45.77
C ASN A 698 -49.12 20.10 -44.82
N MET A 699 -50.23 20.62 -45.35
CA MET A 699 -51.29 21.35 -44.64
C MET A 699 -52.66 20.66 -44.80
N SER A 700 -52.69 19.38 -45.19
CA SER A 700 -53.94 18.65 -45.40
C SER A 700 -54.83 18.67 -44.15
N PHE A 701 -56.12 18.93 -44.34
CA PHE A 701 -57.17 19.04 -43.32
C PHE A 701 -56.90 20.07 -42.19
N MET A 702 -55.89 20.94 -42.29
CA MET A 702 -55.39 21.77 -41.18
C MET A 702 -56.47 22.58 -40.44
N PHE A 703 -57.45 23.14 -41.15
CA PHE A 703 -58.57 23.91 -40.61
C PHE A 703 -59.95 23.29 -40.90
N ASN A 704 -59.98 22.02 -41.33
CA ASN A 704 -61.20 21.32 -41.70
C ASN A 704 -62.18 21.26 -40.52
N ARG A 705 -63.43 21.70 -40.71
CA ARG A 705 -64.47 21.82 -39.65
C ARG A 705 -64.08 22.69 -38.44
N SER A 706 -63.11 23.59 -38.59
CA SER A 706 -62.79 24.62 -37.57
C SER A 706 -63.68 25.86 -37.69
N GLN A 707 -63.45 26.88 -36.86
CA GLN A 707 -64.01 28.23 -37.03
C GLN A 707 -63.00 29.25 -37.59
N PHE A 708 -61.90 28.78 -38.16
CA PHE A 708 -60.81 29.64 -38.61
C PHE A 708 -61.18 30.49 -39.83
N ASN A 709 -60.94 31.81 -39.72
CA ASN A 709 -61.20 32.79 -40.78
C ASN A 709 -60.27 34.02 -40.67
N GLN A 710 -59.02 33.84 -40.24
CA GLN A 710 -58.03 34.92 -40.09
C GLN A 710 -57.19 35.14 -41.36
N PRO A 711 -56.71 36.37 -41.63
CA PRO A 711 -56.05 36.73 -42.89
C PRO A 711 -54.63 36.16 -43.00
N ILE A 712 -54.48 35.05 -43.72
CA ILE A 712 -53.21 34.33 -43.95
C ILE A 712 -52.68 34.46 -45.39
N GLY A 713 -53.16 35.43 -46.17
CA GLY A 713 -52.74 35.69 -47.56
C GLY A 713 -51.27 36.11 -47.73
N ASN A 714 -50.59 36.42 -46.63
CA ASN A 714 -49.16 36.76 -46.57
C ASN A 714 -48.25 35.55 -46.29
N TRP A 715 -48.81 34.37 -45.99
CA TRP A 715 -48.04 33.14 -45.81
C TRP A 715 -47.29 32.74 -47.10
N ASN A 716 -46.03 32.34 -46.95
CA ASN A 716 -45.29 31.69 -48.04
C ASN A 716 -45.56 30.19 -48.04
N VAL A 717 -46.39 29.72 -48.99
CA VAL A 717 -46.78 28.30 -49.12
C VAL A 717 -46.08 27.58 -50.29
N SER A 718 -45.02 28.16 -50.87
CA SER A 718 -44.32 27.62 -52.06
C SER A 718 -43.76 26.20 -51.88
N SER A 719 -43.56 25.75 -50.64
CA SER A 719 -43.07 24.40 -50.30
C SER A 719 -44.19 23.37 -50.09
N VAL A 720 -45.45 23.80 -50.03
CA VAL A 720 -46.60 22.92 -49.75
C VAL A 720 -46.93 22.10 -50.99
N ASN A 721 -46.93 20.77 -50.84
CA ASN A 721 -47.33 19.83 -51.90
C ASN A 721 -48.74 19.25 -51.70
N ASN A 722 -49.31 19.35 -50.49
CA ASN A 722 -50.63 18.80 -50.15
C ASN A 722 -51.48 19.81 -49.34
N MET A 723 -52.60 20.23 -49.94
CA MET A 723 -53.63 21.10 -49.35
C MET A 723 -55.01 20.40 -49.26
N GLN A 724 -55.06 19.07 -49.34
CA GLN A 724 -56.29 18.29 -49.32
C GLN A 724 -57.21 18.73 -48.17
N ALA A 725 -58.43 19.15 -48.51
CA ALA A 725 -59.49 19.54 -47.60
C ALA A 725 -59.09 20.57 -46.53
N MET A 726 -58.07 21.41 -46.78
CA MET A 726 -57.48 22.34 -45.80
C MET A 726 -58.51 23.22 -45.09
N PHE A 727 -59.48 23.79 -45.83
CA PHE A 727 -60.53 24.66 -45.29
C PHE A 727 -61.93 24.05 -45.30
N ALA A 728 -62.08 22.78 -45.69
CA ALA A 728 -63.40 22.18 -45.89
C ALA A 728 -64.29 22.29 -44.65
N LEU A 729 -65.56 22.67 -44.87
CA LEU A 729 -66.58 22.86 -43.82
C LEU A 729 -66.18 23.90 -42.74
N SER A 730 -65.31 24.85 -43.08
CA SER A 730 -64.96 26.02 -42.26
C SER A 730 -65.61 27.30 -42.82
N PRO A 731 -65.70 28.40 -42.02
CA PRO A 731 -66.22 29.68 -42.48
C PRO A 731 -65.19 30.52 -43.27
N PHE A 732 -64.08 29.94 -43.71
CA PHE A 732 -62.95 30.66 -44.29
C PHE A 732 -63.30 31.37 -45.61
N ASN A 733 -63.03 32.68 -45.68
CA ASN A 733 -63.24 33.50 -46.88
C ASN A 733 -62.22 34.66 -46.97
N GLN A 734 -60.95 34.40 -46.63
CA GLN A 734 -59.89 35.42 -46.64
C GLN A 734 -59.08 35.42 -47.95
N PRO A 735 -58.53 36.57 -48.38
CA PRO A 735 -57.80 36.67 -49.64
C PRO A 735 -56.47 35.89 -49.59
N ILE A 736 -56.33 34.92 -50.49
CA ILE A 736 -55.15 34.03 -50.64
C ILE A 736 -54.64 33.93 -52.10
N GLY A 737 -55.15 34.78 -53.01
CA GLY A 737 -54.73 34.84 -54.41
C GLY A 737 -53.28 35.28 -54.66
N SER A 738 -52.56 35.63 -53.59
CA SER A 738 -51.12 35.94 -53.54
C SER A 738 -50.22 34.73 -53.26
N TRP A 739 -50.80 33.58 -52.90
CA TRP A 739 -50.05 32.35 -52.63
C TRP A 739 -49.42 31.76 -53.90
N ASP A 740 -48.14 31.36 -53.79
CA ASP A 740 -47.49 30.47 -54.74
C ASP A 740 -47.87 29.03 -54.41
N VAL A 741 -48.68 28.42 -55.27
CA VAL A 741 -49.16 27.03 -55.14
C VAL A 741 -48.55 26.11 -56.21
N SER A 742 -47.49 26.53 -56.89
CA SER A 742 -46.86 25.79 -58.00
C SER A 742 -46.32 24.41 -57.61
N SER A 743 -46.02 24.18 -56.32
CA SER A 743 -45.64 22.88 -55.77
C SER A 743 -46.82 21.97 -55.39
N VAL A 744 -48.06 22.48 -55.38
CA VAL A 744 -49.22 21.74 -54.86
C VAL A 744 -49.66 20.67 -55.85
N THR A 745 -49.69 19.43 -55.38
CA THR A 745 -50.08 18.24 -56.17
C THR A 745 -51.49 17.74 -55.86
N ASN A 746 -52.04 18.09 -54.69
CA ASN A 746 -53.34 17.65 -54.20
C ASN A 746 -54.13 18.82 -53.59
N MET A 747 -55.25 19.16 -54.24
CA MET A 747 -56.22 20.17 -53.78
C MET A 747 -57.62 19.56 -53.51
N SER A 748 -57.73 18.23 -53.42
CA SER A 748 -59.02 17.54 -53.26
C SER A 748 -59.79 18.09 -52.05
N GLY A 749 -61.00 18.57 -52.27
CA GLY A 749 -61.89 19.10 -51.24
C GLY A 749 -61.44 20.41 -50.59
N MET A 750 -60.42 21.12 -51.07
CA MET A 750 -59.80 22.27 -50.37
C MET A 750 -60.83 23.30 -49.83
N PHE A 751 -61.88 23.61 -50.60
CA PHE A 751 -62.96 24.53 -50.26
C PHE A 751 -64.35 23.84 -50.16
N LEU A 752 -64.38 22.52 -49.98
CA LEU A 752 -65.59 21.70 -49.82
C LEU A 752 -66.53 22.29 -48.77
N SER A 753 -67.73 22.69 -49.20
CA SER A 753 -68.79 23.28 -48.39
C SER A 753 -68.33 24.52 -47.60
N THR A 754 -67.63 25.45 -48.26
CA THR A 754 -67.16 26.72 -47.67
C THR A 754 -67.75 27.95 -48.37
N PRO A 755 -67.90 29.10 -47.67
CA PRO A 755 -68.31 30.37 -48.28
C PRO A 755 -67.16 31.06 -49.06
N PHE A 756 -66.10 30.33 -49.44
CA PHE A 756 -64.92 30.91 -50.07
C PHE A 756 -65.24 31.44 -51.47
N ASN A 757 -65.01 32.73 -51.70
CA ASN A 757 -65.27 33.38 -52.99
C ASN A 757 -64.23 34.49 -53.30
N GLN A 758 -62.98 34.30 -52.86
CA GLN A 758 -61.87 35.23 -53.13
C GLN A 758 -61.13 34.87 -54.42
N SER A 759 -60.60 35.87 -55.12
CA SER A 759 -60.00 35.68 -56.45
C SER A 759 -58.68 34.90 -56.37
N ILE A 760 -58.60 33.78 -57.09
CA ILE A 760 -57.44 32.85 -57.15
C ILE A 760 -57.00 32.51 -58.59
N GLY A 761 -57.53 33.22 -59.60
CA GLY A 761 -57.21 33.00 -61.02
C GLY A 761 -55.76 33.24 -61.44
N ASN A 762 -54.90 33.71 -60.53
CA ASN A 762 -53.46 33.90 -60.73
C ASN A 762 -52.62 32.71 -60.25
N TRP A 763 -53.21 31.72 -59.58
CA TRP A 763 -52.50 30.53 -59.09
C TRP A 763 -51.97 29.68 -60.24
N ASP A 764 -50.70 29.27 -60.15
CA ASP A 764 -50.16 28.20 -60.99
C ASP A 764 -50.53 26.84 -60.41
N VAL A 765 -51.52 26.20 -61.02
CA VAL A 765 -52.00 24.86 -60.66
C VAL A 765 -51.39 23.76 -61.54
N GLY A 766 -50.32 24.05 -62.29
CA GLY A 766 -49.73 23.13 -63.27
C GLY A 766 -49.18 21.81 -62.71
N ALA A 767 -48.92 21.74 -61.40
CA ALA A 767 -48.50 20.51 -60.71
C ALA A 767 -49.67 19.71 -60.09
N VAL A 768 -50.90 20.25 -60.09
CA VAL A 768 -52.05 19.62 -59.42
C VAL A 768 -52.50 18.39 -60.19
N ASN A 769 -52.52 17.24 -59.50
CA ASN A 769 -52.99 15.96 -60.04
C ASN A 769 -54.48 15.73 -59.76
N THR A 770 -55.03 16.32 -58.69
CA THR A 770 -56.43 16.11 -58.27
C THR A 770 -57.08 17.36 -57.69
N MET A 771 -58.30 17.62 -58.16
CA MET A 771 -59.22 18.68 -57.72
C MET A 771 -60.60 18.12 -57.33
N GLU A 772 -60.70 16.81 -57.03
CA GLU A 772 -61.95 16.17 -56.59
C GLU A 772 -62.61 16.93 -55.45
N GLU A 773 -63.91 17.21 -55.55
CA GLU A 773 -64.71 17.95 -54.57
C GLU A 773 -64.19 19.35 -54.18
N MET A 774 -63.20 19.92 -54.90
CA MET A 774 -62.50 21.14 -54.49
C MET A 774 -63.42 22.32 -54.14
N PHE A 775 -64.48 22.53 -54.93
CA PHE A 775 -65.52 23.54 -54.69
C PHE A 775 -66.93 22.91 -54.53
N TYR A 776 -67.03 21.64 -54.16
CA TYR A 776 -68.32 20.99 -53.86
C TYR A 776 -69.08 21.83 -52.83
N ALA A 777 -70.33 22.21 -53.12
CA ALA A 777 -71.19 23.05 -52.30
C ALA A 777 -70.55 24.36 -51.79
N SER A 778 -69.57 24.90 -52.52
CA SER A 778 -68.91 26.17 -52.20
C SER A 778 -69.57 27.36 -52.89
N GLU A 779 -69.51 28.55 -52.27
CA GLU A 779 -69.99 29.81 -52.88
C GLU A 779 -69.08 30.37 -54.00
N PHE A 780 -68.07 29.62 -54.42
CA PHE A 780 -67.02 30.09 -55.32
C PHE A 780 -67.52 30.38 -56.74
N ASN A 781 -67.28 31.61 -57.22
CA ASN A 781 -67.62 32.02 -58.59
C ASN A 781 -66.62 33.05 -59.15
N GLN A 782 -65.32 32.84 -58.92
CA GLN A 782 -64.24 33.73 -59.41
C GLN A 782 -63.59 33.19 -60.69
N PRO A 783 -63.12 34.06 -61.62
CA PRO A 783 -62.52 33.61 -62.88
C PRO A 783 -61.27 32.73 -62.67
N ILE A 784 -61.29 31.54 -63.30
CA ILE A 784 -60.20 30.54 -63.26
C ILE A 784 -59.89 29.94 -64.65
N GLY A 785 -60.47 30.47 -65.73
CA GLY A 785 -60.24 30.00 -67.12
C GLY A 785 -58.77 30.06 -67.60
N ASN A 786 -57.91 30.81 -66.90
CA ASN A 786 -56.47 30.89 -67.17
C ASN A 786 -55.64 29.76 -66.54
N TRP A 787 -56.23 28.92 -65.68
CA TRP A 787 -55.53 27.84 -64.98
C TRP A 787 -55.02 26.75 -65.93
N ASN A 788 -53.75 26.37 -65.77
CA ASN A 788 -53.19 25.21 -66.48
C ASN A 788 -53.55 23.89 -65.77
N VAL A 789 -54.69 23.31 -66.12
CA VAL A 789 -55.18 22.05 -65.54
C VAL A 789 -54.65 20.78 -66.25
N SER A 790 -53.63 20.89 -67.11
CA SER A 790 -53.15 19.78 -67.96
C SER A 790 -52.65 18.54 -67.22
N SER A 791 -52.33 18.66 -65.93
CA SER A 791 -51.82 17.58 -65.08
C SER A 791 -52.93 16.92 -64.25
N VAL A 792 -54.12 17.52 -64.19
CA VAL A 792 -55.23 17.03 -63.37
C VAL A 792 -55.81 15.76 -64.02
N ASN A 793 -55.85 14.67 -63.26
CA ASN A 793 -56.49 13.41 -63.66
C ASN A 793 -57.86 13.17 -63.02
N ASN A 794 -58.16 13.87 -61.92
CA ASN A 794 -59.42 13.74 -61.17
C ASN A 794 -60.06 15.12 -60.90
N MET A 795 -61.25 15.32 -61.48
CA MET A 795 -62.15 16.47 -61.30
C MET A 795 -63.54 16.04 -60.79
N ASN A 796 -63.68 14.84 -60.21
CA ASN A 796 -64.96 14.35 -59.68
C ASN A 796 -65.61 15.42 -58.78
N LYS A 797 -66.88 15.75 -59.08
CA LYS A 797 -67.74 16.65 -58.30
C LYS A 797 -67.18 18.08 -58.08
N MET A 798 -66.21 18.53 -58.88
CA MET A 798 -65.43 19.76 -58.59
C MET A 798 -66.31 21.01 -58.31
N PHE A 799 -67.39 21.22 -59.07
CA PHE A 799 -68.36 22.32 -58.92
C PHE A 799 -69.77 21.82 -58.60
N ARG A 800 -69.87 20.68 -57.91
CA ARG A 800 -71.13 20.05 -57.54
C ARG A 800 -71.88 20.86 -56.48
N GLY A 801 -73.21 20.82 -56.49
CA GLY A 801 -74.08 21.32 -55.42
C GLY A 801 -74.58 20.19 -54.51
N ILE A 802 -75.66 20.45 -53.77
CA ILE A 802 -76.39 19.43 -53.00
C ILE A 802 -77.82 19.37 -53.55
N PRO A 803 -78.23 18.28 -54.24
CA PRO A 803 -79.53 18.20 -54.89
C PRO A 803 -80.70 18.58 -53.98
N ASN A 804 -81.58 19.46 -54.48
CA ASN A 804 -82.72 20.05 -53.76
C ASN A 804 -82.38 20.86 -52.49
N SER A 805 -81.10 21.12 -52.21
CA SER A 805 -80.64 21.73 -50.95
C SER A 805 -79.70 22.93 -51.14
N TYR A 806 -78.84 22.89 -52.17
CA TYR A 806 -77.88 23.94 -52.51
C TYR A 806 -77.50 23.84 -53.99
N THR A 807 -77.64 24.93 -54.75
CA THR A 807 -77.11 25.01 -56.13
C THR A 807 -75.74 25.68 -56.10
N ASN A 808 -74.73 25.07 -56.72
CA ASN A 808 -73.40 25.65 -56.81
C ASN A 808 -73.40 26.86 -57.76
N PRO A 809 -72.99 28.07 -57.33
CA PRO A 809 -73.09 29.29 -58.15
C PRO A 809 -72.02 29.41 -59.24
N PHE A 810 -71.06 28.49 -59.33
CA PHE A 810 -69.96 28.58 -60.29
C PHE A 810 -70.47 28.58 -61.74
N ASN A 811 -70.18 29.67 -62.47
CA ASN A 811 -70.52 29.79 -63.89
C ASN A 811 -69.52 30.70 -64.65
N GLN A 812 -68.22 30.47 -64.44
CA GLN A 812 -67.13 31.19 -65.13
C GLN A 812 -66.63 30.42 -66.36
N ASP A 813 -66.11 31.15 -67.35
CA ASP A 813 -65.53 30.55 -68.55
C ASP A 813 -64.28 29.71 -68.22
N ILE A 814 -64.31 28.47 -68.72
CA ILE A 814 -63.28 27.44 -68.61
C ILE A 814 -63.14 26.64 -69.93
N GLY A 815 -63.70 27.13 -71.05
CA GLY A 815 -63.66 26.43 -72.35
C GLY A 815 -62.25 26.26 -72.93
N ASN A 816 -61.29 27.05 -72.43
CA ASN A 816 -59.87 27.00 -72.80
C ASN A 816 -59.04 25.97 -71.99
N TRP A 817 -59.63 25.29 -71.00
CA TRP A 817 -58.92 24.31 -70.19
C TRP A 817 -58.48 23.07 -70.98
N ASN A 818 -57.19 22.70 -70.88
CA ASN A 818 -56.71 21.43 -71.38
C ASN A 818 -57.01 20.30 -70.37
N VAL A 819 -58.12 19.58 -70.58
CA VAL A 819 -58.55 18.45 -69.75
C VAL A 819 -58.12 17.07 -70.29
N SER A 820 -57.15 17.01 -71.21
CA SER A 820 -56.73 15.76 -71.90
C SER A 820 -56.29 14.63 -70.97
N SER A 821 -55.86 14.96 -69.75
CA SER A 821 -55.37 14.03 -68.73
C SER A 821 -56.46 13.56 -67.76
N VAL A 822 -57.67 14.14 -67.80
CA VAL A 822 -58.75 13.84 -66.87
C VAL A 822 -59.37 12.49 -67.20
N VAL A 823 -59.38 11.59 -66.20
CA VAL A 823 -59.99 10.25 -66.26
C VAL A 823 -61.28 10.22 -65.44
N TYR A 824 -61.34 10.99 -64.34
CA TYR A 824 -62.48 11.03 -63.43
C TYR A 824 -63.13 12.42 -63.44
N MET A 825 -64.40 12.49 -63.87
CA MET A 825 -65.17 13.73 -64.04
C MET A 825 -66.67 13.54 -63.69
N GLU A 826 -66.97 12.56 -62.83
CA GLU A 826 -68.33 12.21 -62.38
C GLU A 826 -68.94 13.35 -61.54
N GLU A 827 -70.25 13.60 -61.72
CA GLU A 827 -71.02 14.61 -61.01
C GLU A 827 -70.45 16.06 -61.03
N MET A 828 -69.49 16.38 -61.91
CA MET A 828 -68.67 17.62 -61.87
C MET A 828 -69.48 18.91 -61.73
N PHE A 829 -70.62 19.00 -62.42
CA PHE A 829 -71.55 20.13 -62.42
C PHE A 829 -72.95 19.74 -61.90
N TYR A 830 -73.09 18.63 -61.17
CA TYR A 830 -74.40 18.19 -60.68
C TYR A 830 -74.98 19.22 -59.69
N SER A 831 -76.14 19.81 -60.03
CA SER A 831 -76.78 20.88 -59.27
C SER A 831 -75.92 22.16 -59.17
N SER A 832 -75.46 22.67 -60.31
CA SER A 832 -74.77 23.96 -60.43
C SER A 832 -75.51 24.92 -61.38
N GLU A 833 -75.16 26.20 -61.34
CA GLU A 833 -75.62 27.24 -62.30
C GLU A 833 -74.80 27.23 -63.61
N PHE A 834 -73.90 26.26 -63.81
CA PHE A 834 -72.95 26.23 -64.92
C PHE A 834 -73.64 26.04 -66.29
N ASN A 835 -73.36 26.92 -67.25
CA ASN A 835 -73.82 26.79 -68.64
C ASN A 835 -72.82 27.26 -69.71
N GLN A 836 -71.54 27.49 -69.37
CA GLN A 836 -70.52 27.94 -70.32
C GLN A 836 -70.21 26.89 -71.40
N GLN A 837 -69.51 27.31 -72.46
CA GLN A 837 -69.16 26.44 -73.57
C GLN A 837 -67.87 25.65 -73.25
N ILE A 838 -67.96 24.33 -73.27
CA ILE A 838 -66.86 23.38 -73.03
C ILE A 838 -66.80 22.29 -74.12
N ASN A 839 -67.41 22.55 -75.28
CA ASN A 839 -67.42 21.66 -76.44
C ASN A 839 -66.08 21.58 -77.20
N THR A 840 -65.14 22.45 -76.86
CA THR A 840 -63.72 22.44 -77.28
C THR A 840 -62.84 21.51 -76.46
N TRP A 841 -63.33 20.97 -75.34
CA TRP A 841 -62.50 20.15 -74.43
C TRP A 841 -62.04 18.83 -75.07
N CYS A 842 -60.74 18.56 -74.92
CA CYS A 842 -60.11 17.30 -75.32
C CYS A 842 -60.33 16.23 -74.24
N VAL A 843 -61.17 15.23 -74.52
CA VAL A 843 -61.69 14.24 -73.53
C VAL A 843 -61.55 12.79 -74.01
N GLU A 844 -60.43 12.47 -74.67
CA GLU A 844 -60.19 11.13 -75.25
C GLU A 844 -60.22 9.98 -74.24
N GLN A 845 -59.84 10.24 -72.98
CA GLN A 845 -59.86 9.24 -71.90
C GLN A 845 -61.29 8.92 -71.40
N ILE A 846 -62.26 9.79 -71.68
CA ILE A 846 -63.64 9.70 -71.19
C ILE A 846 -64.57 9.37 -72.37
N THR A 847 -64.76 8.07 -72.62
CA THR A 847 -65.42 7.54 -73.84
C THR A 847 -66.95 7.68 -73.88
N SER A 848 -67.57 8.17 -72.81
CA SER A 848 -69.01 8.47 -72.70
C SER A 848 -69.25 9.49 -71.60
N GLU A 849 -70.38 10.22 -71.62
CA GLU A 849 -70.73 11.20 -70.59
C GLU A 849 -70.58 10.63 -69.16
N PRO A 850 -69.80 11.26 -68.26
CA PRO A 850 -69.64 10.82 -66.89
C PRO A 850 -70.95 10.74 -66.12
N SER A 851 -71.01 9.85 -65.12
CA SER A 851 -72.19 9.67 -64.28
C SER A 851 -72.68 11.01 -63.71
N LEU A 852 -73.91 11.39 -64.04
CA LEU A 852 -74.58 12.63 -63.60
C LEU A 852 -73.81 13.95 -63.90
N PHE A 853 -72.87 13.95 -64.85
CA PHE A 853 -71.92 15.04 -65.17
C PHE A 853 -72.49 16.45 -64.97
N SER A 854 -73.56 16.81 -65.69
CA SER A 854 -74.24 18.12 -65.60
C SER A 854 -75.72 18.01 -65.22
N ALA A 855 -76.09 16.95 -64.48
CA ALA A 855 -77.46 16.76 -64.01
C ALA A 855 -77.94 17.98 -63.19
N SER A 856 -79.21 18.37 -63.32
CA SER A 856 -79.77 19.54 -62.62
C SER A 856 -78.96 20.85 -62.79
N SER A 857 -78.20 21.01 -63.87
CA SER A 857 -77.56 22.28 -64.27
C SER A 857 -78.16 22.82 -65.57
N PRO A 858 -77.98 24.12 -65.89
CA PRO A 858 -78.45 24.73 -67.13
C PRO A 858 -77.54 24.45 -68.36
N LEU A 859 -76.54 23.56 -68.26
CA LEU A 859 -75.66 23.19 -69.39
C LEU A 859 -76.44 22.43 -70.49
N ILE A 860 -76.46 23.01 -71.69
CA ILE A 860 -77.10 22.41 -72.89
C ILE A 860 -76.14 21.50 -73.66
N GLU A 861 -76.69 20.56 -74.44
CA GLU A 861 -75.92 19.56 -75.20
C GLU A 861 -74.90 20.20 -76.16
N ASP A 862 -75.27 21.26 -76.88
CA ASP A 862 -74.39 21.99 -77.80
C ASP A 862 -73.14 22.60 -77.11
N ASN A 863 -73.18 22.76 -75.79
CA ASN A 863 -72.09 23.30 -74.98
C ASN A 863 -71.25 22.21 -74.29
N LYS A 864 -71.64 20.92 -74.31
CA LYS A 864 -70.93 19.81 -73.65
C LYS A 864 -69.69 19.34 -74.45
N PRO A 865 -68.71 18.67 -73.82
CA PRO A 865 -67.59 18.03 -74.50
C PRO A 865 -68.04 16.92 -75.47
N VAL A 866 -67.31 16.74 -76.57
CA VAL A 866 -67.51 15.60 -77.48
C VAL A 866 -66.74 14.38 -76.95
N TRP A 867 -67.39 13.64 -76.05
CA TRP A 867 -66.82 12.50 -75.31
C TRP A 867 -66.06 11.50 -76.20
N GLY A 868 -64.88 11.07 -75.75
CA GLY A 868 -63.99 10.17 -76.47
C GLY A 868 -63.23 10.80 -77.64
N THR A 869 -63.16 12.14 -77.74
CA THR A 869 -62.45 12.84 -78.83
C THR A 869 -61.60 14.01 -78.34
N CYS A 870 -60.68 14.47 -79.19
CA CYS A 870 -59.94 15.71 -79.03
C CYS A 870 -60.30 16.67 -80.18
N PRO A 871 -61.22 17.63 -79.97
CA PRO A 871 -61.54 18.64 -80.98
C PRO A 871 -60.31 19.48 -81.34
N SER A 872 -60.00 19.62 -82.63
CA SER A 872 -58.99 20.56 -83.09
C SER A 872 -59.58 21.97 -83.19
N ASN A 873 -59.05 22.90 -82.40
CA ASN A 873 -59.37 24.34 -82.42
C ASN A 873 -59.30 24.97 -83.82
#